data_AF-A0A6A6LGI9-F1
#
_entry.id   AF-A0A6A6LGI9-F1
#
_cell.length_a   1.000
_cell.length_b   1.000
_cell.length_c   1.000
_cell.angle_alpha   90.00
_cell.angle_beta   90.00
_cell.angle_gamma   90.00
#
_symmetry.space_group_name_H-M   'P 1'
#
loop_
_entity.id
_entity.type
_entity.pdbx_description
1 polymer ?
#
loop_
_entity_poly.entity_id
_entity_poly.type
_entity_poly.pdbx_seq_one_letter_code
_entity_poly.pdbx_strand_id
1 'polypeptide(L)'
;MHVGFDWDTNDISIMLLAKLAKPMGTARIVINSLHIKGDLLIVPALDGKAILYSFVSTPEVRIGVAFGSGGSQSLPATELPGVSSWLVKILTETLVKTMVEPRRRCYSLPAVDLWKKAVGGVIHVTVVSASKISKSSLRGSRRQQNYSAHGSLEEHFDDKDLQTFVEVELEQLTRRTDVRSGSNPIWDSTFNMVLHEETGILRFHLYNCNPNSVKLDYLASCEIKMKYVADDSTMFWAVGPNSGVIAEHVEFCGEEVEMAVPFEGLNSGELTVKLVLKEWQFSNGLRSFNKFHVSSWQSMDGLSNTISRTGRKINVIVVEGKDLTTKERSGKCGPYVKLQYGKVFHRTRSAYAPNPIWNQKFEVDEIGGGEYLKIKCFSEEIFGDDNIGSAQVNMEGLVEGSIRDVWVPLENVNSGELRLQIEAVRADGCDGSKGSTAGSDNGWIELVLIEARDLVAADLRGTSDPYVRVQYGNLKKRTKVTYKTLNPQWNQTLDFPDDGSPLELHVKDHNALLPTSSIGNCVVEYQRLPTNQMSDKWIPLQGVKRGEIHIQITRKVPEVQKRPSLDSEASVIKSHEFSSQMREMVKKFQSLIEDRNLEGLSTALSEMEGLEDSQEDYMVQLETEQMLLLNKIKELGEEMFNSSTSMTRRPSVS
;
A
#
# COMPACT_ATOMS: atom_id res chain seq x y z
N MET A 1 -31.34 -14.98 15.67
CA MET A 1 -31.62 -13.58 16.07
C MET A 1 -33.09 -13.29 15.79
N HIS A 2 -33.82 -12.74 16.75
CA HIS A 2 -35.18 -12.26 16.56
C HIS A 2 -35.14 -10.74 16.42
N VAL A 3 -35.74 -10.20 15.37
CA VAL A 3 -35.74 -8.77 15.08
C VAL A 3 -37.17 -8.32 14.83
N GLY A 4 -37.62 -7.29 15.55
CA GLY A 4 -38.88 -6.62 15.24
C GLY A 4 -38.75 -5.90 13.89
N PHE A 5 -39.58 -6.28 12.92
CA PHE A 5 -39.59 -5.69 11.59
C PHE A 5 -40.86 -4.88 11.41
N ASP A 6 -40.73 -3.59 11.06
CA ASP A 6 -41.83 -2.69 10.73
C ASP A 6 -41.42 -1.86 9.52
N TRP A 7 -42.02 -2.14 8.38
CA TRP A 7 -41.74 -1.45 7.12
C TRP A 7 -43.03 -0.89 6.55
N ASP A 8 -43.22 0.42 6.68
CA ASP A 8 -44.33 1.18 6.10
C ASP A 8 -43.79 2.11 5.02
N THR A 9 -44.23 1.92 3.77
CA THR A 9 -43.80 2.78 2.66
C THR A 9 -44.93 3.07 1.68
N ASN A 10 -44.99 4.33 1.24
CA ASN A 10 -45.82 4.80 0.12
C ASN A 10 -44.98 5.14 -1.13
N ASP A 11 -43.65 4.97 -1.04
CA ASP A 11 -42.70 5.26 -2.12
C ASP A 11 -42.39 3.98 -2.92
N ILE A 12 -43.44 3.21 -3.22
CA ILE A 12 -43.34 1.98 -4.00
C ILE A 12 -44.28 2.07 -5.21
N SER A 13 -43.83 1.55 -6.35
CA SER A 13 -44.67 1.49 -7.56
C SER A 13 -44.41 0.16 -8.28
N ILE A 14 -45.22 -0.84 -7.95
CA ILE A 14 -45.19 -2.14 -8.65
C ILE A 14 -46.33 -2.16 -9.65
N MET A 15 -46.00 -2.11 -10.94
CA MET A 15 -46.98 -2.20 -12.01
C MET A 15 -47.20 -3.66 -12.42
N LEU A 16 -48.44 -4.14 -12.27
CA LEU A 16 -48.91 -5.42 -12.74
C LEU A 16 -49.84 -5.20 -13.95
N LEU A 17 -49.66 -6.00 -14.99
CA LEU A 17 -50.48 -5.95 -16.19
C LEU A 17 -51.25 -7.26 -16.32
N ALA A 18 -52.57 -7.19 -16.22
CA ALA A 18 -53.46 -8.35 -16.32
C ALA A 18 -54.24 -8.28 -17.65
N LYS A 19 -54.12 -9.32 -18.47
CA LYS A 19 -54.89 -9.45 -19.70
C LYS A 19 -56.17 -10.21 -19.38
N LEU A 20 -57.32 -9.52 -19.42
CA LEU A 20 -58.61 -10.13 -19.13
C LEU A 20 -59.16 -10.79 -20.40
N ALA A 21 -59.93 -11.88 -20.24
CA ALA A 21 -60.60 -12.53 -21.35
C ALA A 21 -61.62 -11.57 -22.00
N LYS A 22 -61.75 -11.62 -23.33
CA LYS A 22 -62.66 -10.74 -24.09
C LYS A 22 -64.09 -10.83 -23.53
N PRO A 23 -64.79 -9.69 -23.36
CA PRO A 23 -64.53 -8.38 -23.98
C PRO A 23 -63.69 -7.40 -23.13
N MET A 24 -63.11 -7.80 -21.99
CA MET A 24 -62.71 -6.86 -20.92
C MET A 24 -61.29 -6.23 -21.00
N GLY A 25 -60.61 -6.27 -22.15
CA GLY A 25 -59.36 -5.51 -22.36
C GLY A 25 -58.17 -5.88 -21.45
N THR A 26 -57.24 -4.93 -21.25
CA THR A 26 -56.05 -5.07 -20.40
C THR A 26 -56.20 -4.17 -19.18
N ALA A 27 -56.06 -4.72 -17.98
CA ALA A 27 -56.09 -3.98 -16.73
C ALA A 27 -54.67 -3.65 -16.26
N ARG A 28 -54.44 -2.39 -15.88
CA ARG A 28 -53.21 -1.93 -15.21
C ARG A 28 -53.49 -1.78 -13.72
N ILE A 29 -52.73 -2.52 -12.93
CA ILE A 29 -52.84 -2.57 -11.48
C ILE A 29 -51.53 -2.04 -10.93
N VAL A 30 -51.58 -1.08 -10.03
CA VAL A 30 -50.40 -0.46 -9.43
C VAL A 30 -50.47 -0.66 -7.93
N ILE A 31 -49.45 -1.26 -7.34
CA ILE A 31 -49.27 -1.28 -5.89
C ILE A 31 -48.48 -0.03 -5.52
N ASN A 32 -49.10 0.85 -4.73
CA ASN A 32 -48.56 2.17 -4.37
C ASN A 32 -48.22 2.32 -2.89
N SER A 33 -48.65 1.39 -2.04
CA SER A 33 -48.21 1.34 -0.66
C SER A 33 -48.09 -0.09 -0.16
N LEU A 34 -47.16 -0.31 0.78
CA LEU A 34 -46.93 -1.59 1.42
C LEU A 34 -46.52 -1.34 2.87
N HIS A 35 -47.26 -1.96 3.79
CA HIS A 35 -46.92 -2.01 5.20
C HIS A 35 -46.77 -3.47 5.61
N ILE A 36 -45.62 -3.84 6.17
CA ILE A 36 -45.34 -5.17 6.70
C ILE A 36 -44.77 -5.03 8.11
N LYS A 37 -45.44 -5.65 9.08
CA LYS A 37 -45.02 -5.64 10.48
C LYS A 37 -45.04 -7.04 11.10
N GLY A 38 -43.98 -7.41 11.80
CA GLY A 38 -43.91 -8.68 12.53
C GLY A 38 -42.51 -9.04 13.01
N ASP A 39 -42.39 -10.18 13.68
CA ASP A 39 -41.11 -10.64 14.21
C ASP A 39 -40.37 -11.51 13.19
N LEU A 40 -39.19 -11.04 12.77
CA LEU A 40 -38.33 -11.72 11.82
C LEU A 40 -37.31 -12.59 12.55
N LEU A 41 -37.27 -13.88 12.21
CA LEU A 41 -36.23 -14.80 12.62
C LEU A 41 -35.13 -14.83 11.56
N ILE A 42 -33.91 -14.51 11.99
CA ILE A 42 -32.71 -14.55 11.18
C ILE A 42 -31.76 -15.61 11.76
N VAL A 43 -31.39 -16.59 10.95
CA VAL A 43 -30.54 -17.72 11.33
C VAL A 43 -29.30 -17.76 10.43
N PRO A 44 -28.08 -17.64 10.98
CA PRO A 44 -26.87 -17.86 10.20
C PRO A 44 -26.78 -19.34 9.80
N ALA A 45 -26.38 -19.58 8.56
CA ALA A 45 -26.16 -20.90 7.99
C ALA A 45 -24.79 -20.96 7.29
N LEU A 46 -24.27 -22.16 7.06
CA LEU A 46 -22.98 -22.38 6.38
C LEU A 46 -21.83 -21.57 7.03
N ASP A 47 -21.67 -21.66 8.36
CA ASP A 47 -20.66 -20.91 9.14
C ASP A 47 -20.67 -19.38 8.86
N GLY A 48 -21.86 -18.81 8.65
CA GLY A 48 -22.02 -17.37 8.43
C GLY A 48 -21.90 -16.94 6.96
N LYS A 49 -21.78 -17.87 6.01
CA LYS A 49 -21.77 -17.57 4.56
C LYS A 49 -23.16 -17.39 3.95
N ALA A 50 -24.20 -17.75 4.69
CA ALA A 50 -25.58 -17.51 4.29
C ALA A 50 -26.43 -17.13 5.49
N ILE A 51 -27.49 -16.37 5.22
CA ILE A 51 -28.50 -16.01 6.20
C ILE A 51 -29.83 -16.60 5.73
N LEU A 52 -30.43 -17.42 6.59
CA LEU A 52 -31.82 -17.84 6.43
C LEU A 52 -32.72 -16.86 7.19
N TYR A 53 -33.77 -16.38 6.55
CA TYR A 53 -34.74 -15.50 7.18
C TYR A 53 -36.19 -15.93 6.92
N SER A 54 -37.03 -15.77 7.94
CA SER A 54 -38.48 -16.03 7.90
C SER A 54 -39.17 -15.31 9.06
N PHE A 55 -40.45 -14.97 8.93
CA PHE A 55 -41.24 -14.47 10.05
C PHE A 55 -41.61 -15.61 11.00
N VAL A 56 -41.55 -15.34 12.31
CA VAL A 56 -41.87 -16.29 13.39
C VAL A 56 -43.36 -16.64 13.39
N SER A 57 -44.21 -15.63 13.20
CA SER A 57 -45.65 -15.74 13.08
C SER A 57 -46.14 -15.01 11.84
N THR A 58 -47.42 -15.17 11.48
CA THR A 58 -48.03 -14.44 10.36
C THR A 58 -47.87 -12.93 10.55
N PRO A 59 -47.11 -12.23 9.68
CA PRO A 59 -46.93 -10.79 9.81
C PRO A 59 -48.22 -10.06 9.45
N GLU A 60 -48.39 -8.87 10.02
CA GLU A 60 -49.38 -7.92 9.56
C GLU A 60 -48.94 -7.34 8.22
N VAL A 61 -49.79 -7.47 7.19
CA VAL A 61 -49.50 -6.97 5.84
C VAL A 61 -50.68 -6.13 5.37
N ARG A 62 -50.41 -4.88 4.97
CA ARG A 62 -51.39 -3.98 4.34
C ARG A 62 -50.83 -3.51 3.00
N ILE A 63 -51.66 -3.52 1.96
CA ILE A 63 -51.25 -3.23 0.59
C ILE A 63 -52.20 -2.20 -0.01
N GLY A 64 -51.67 -1.08 -0.48
CA GLY A 64 -52.40 -0.12 -1.29
C GLY A 64 -52.37 -0.51 -2.76
N VAL A 65 -53.55 -0.63 -3.37
CA VAL A 65 -53.70 -0.98 -4.79
C VAL A 65 -54.53 0.10 -5.49
N ALA A 66 -53.98 0.66 -6.55
CA ALA A 66 -54.64 1.60 -7.45
C ALA A 66 -54.84 0.97 -8.84
N PHE A 67 -55.98 1.25 -9.47
CA PHE A 67 -56.29 0.80 -10.83
C PHE A 67 -56.20 1.97 -11.80
N GLY A 68 -55.37 1.84 -12.84
CA GLY A 68 -55.19 2.88 -13.85
C GLY A 68 -55.98 2.57 -15.14
N SER A 69 -56.82 3.49 -15.59
CA SER A 69 -57.40 3.45 -16.93
C SER A 69 -56.37 3.96 -17.93
N GLY A 70 -55.84 3.07 -18.78
CA GLY A 70 -55.07 3.48 -19.94
C GLY A 70 -56.04 4.11 -20.96
N GLY A 71 -55.87 5.40 -21.27
CA GLY A 71 -56.74 6.16 -22.20
C GLY A 71 -57.09 5.37 -23.48
N SER A 72 -58.30 5.45 -24.02
CA SER A 72 -59.01 6.65 -24.41
C SER A 72 -60.52 6.36 -24.51
N GLN A 73 -61.32 7.30 -24.01
CA GLN A 73 -62.80 7.33 -24.02
C GLN A 73 -63.52 6.30 -23.13
N SER A 74 -64.42 6.86 -22.32
CA SER A 74 -65.55 6.24 -21.62
C SER A 74 -65.31 5.58 -20.25
N LEU A 75 -65.97 6.23 -19.27
CA LEU A 75 -66.43 5.79 -17.95
C LEU A 75 -65.47 5.97 -16.75
N PRO A 76 -65.98 6.58 -15.65
CA PRO A 76 -65.26 6.64 -14.39
C PRO A 76 -64.96 5.21 -13.94
N ALA A 77 -63.80 5.05 -13.30
CA ALA A 77 -63.30 3.83 -12.69
C ALA A 77 -64.40 2.79 -12.48
N THR A 78 -64.39 1.73 -13.29
CA THR A 78 -64.89 0.45 -12.81
C THR A 78 -63.87 -0.02 -11.78
N GLU A 79 -63.93 0.58 -10.59
CA GLU A 79 -63.79 -0.20 -9.37
C GLU A 79 -64.84 -1.30 -9.52
N LEU A 80 -64.49 -2.43 -10.13
CA LEU A 80 -65.32 -3.62 -10.08
C LEU A 80 -65.49 -3.91 -8.60
N PRO A 81 -66.68 -3.70 -8.01
CA PRO A 81 -66.85 -3.83 -6.57
C PRO A 81 -66.49 -5.27 -6.19
N GLY A 82 -65.42 -5.40 -5.40
CA GLY A 82 -64.89 -6.71 -4.98
C GLY A 82 -63.59 -7.16 -5.65
N VAL A 83 -63.17 -6.65 -6.81
CA VAL A 83 -61.91 -7.09 -7.45
C VAL A 83 -60.68 -6.52 -6.74
N SER A 84 -60.74 -5.25 -6.32
CA SER A 84 -59.69 -4.62 -5.50
C SER A 84 -59.51 -5.35 -4.17
N SER A 85 -60.61 -5.58 -3.46
CA SER A 85 -60.63 -6.31 -2.18
C SER A 85 -60.18 -7.76 -2.34
N TRP A 86 -60.63 -8.46 -3.39
CA TRP A 86 -60.22 -9.82 -3.68
C TRP A 86 -58.73 -9.92 -4.01
N LEU A 87 -58.20 -8.98 -4.79
CA LEU A 87 -56.79 -8.97 -5.17
C LEU A 87 -55.88 -8.60 -4.00
N VAL A 88 -56.26 -7.59 -3.20
CA VAL A 88 -55.59 -7.27 -1.94
C VAL A 88 -55.59 -8.50 -1.02
N LYS A 89 -56.72 -9.19 -0.88
CA LYS A 89 -56.84 -10.40 -0.07
C LYS A 89 -55.93 -11.52 -0.58
N ILE A 90 -55.93 -11.81 -1.87
CA ILE A 90 -55.07 -12.86 -2.45
C ILE A 90 -53.59 -12.51 -2.28
N LEU A 91 -53.19 -11.28 -2.58
CA LEU A 91 -51.79 -10.86 -2.42
C LEU A 91 -51.36 -10.95 -0.96
N THR A 92 -52.19 -10.45 -0.04
CA THR A 92 -51.94 -10.51 1.41
C THR A 92 -51.82 -11.96 1.87
N GLU A 93 -52.78 -12.83 1.53
CA GLU A 93 -52.73 -14.24 1.89
C GLU A 93 -51.53 -14.97 1.29
N THR A 94 -51.14 -14.62 0.06
CA THR A 94 -49.99 -15.22 -0.61
C THR A 94 -48.67 -14.77 0.02
N LEU A 95 -48.53 -13.49 0.36
CA LEU A 95 -47.35 -12.96 1.04
C LEU A 95 -47.22 -13.59 2.43
N VAL A 96 -48.29 -13.59 3.23
CA VAL A 96 -48.28 -14.19 4.57
C VAL A 96 -47.93 -15.69 4.50
N LYS A 97 -48.48 -16.45 3.56
CA LYS A 97 -48.16 -17.88 3.37
C LYS A 97 -46.74 -18.15 2.88
N THR A 98 -46.09 -17.16 2.25
CA THR A 98 -44.73 -17.31 1.70
C THR A 98 -43.63 -16.75 2.59
N MET A 99 -43.99 -15.97 3.61
CA MET A 99 -43.08 -15.29 4.53
C MET A 99 -42.86 -16.02 5.86
N VAL A 100 -43.68 -17.04 6.17
CA VAL A 100 -43.65 -17.80 7.43
C VAL A 100 -43.12 -19.23 7.21
N GLU A 101 -42.63 -19.89 8.26
CA GLU A 101 -42.17 -21.29 8.21
C GLU A 101 -43.22 -22.25 7.62
N PRO A 102 -42.83 -23.27 6.83
CA PRO A 102 -41.47 -23.80 6.59
C PRO A 102 -40.70 -23.12 5.44
N ARG A 103 -41.23 -22.05 4.84
CA ARG A 103 -40.66 -21.43 3.63
C ARG A 103 -39.59 -20.38 3.95
N ARG A 104 -38.44 -20.84 4.48
CA ARG A 104 -37.29 -19.96 4.74
C ARG A 104 -36.71 -19.42 3.44
N ARG A 105 -36.42 -18.12 3.41
CA ARG A 105 -35.65 -17.51 2.32
C ARG A 105 -34.18 -17.53 2.69
N CYS A 106 -33.34 -17.84 1.71
CA CYS A 106 -31.90 -17.85 1.87
C CYS A 106 -31.33 -16.64 1.14
N TYR A 107 -30.58 -15.83 1.88
CA TYR A 107 -29.72 -14.80 1.33
C TYR A 107 -28.28 -15.30 1.46
N SER A 108 -27.65 -15.63 0.34
CA SER A 108 -26.21 -15.92 0.32
C SER A 108 -25.44 -14.64 0.55
N LEU A 109 -24.60 -14.60 1.59
CA LEU A 109 -23.65 -13.50 1.75
C LEU A 109 -22.53 -13.75 0.73
N PRO A 110 -22.09 -12.73 -0.02
CA PRO A 110 -20.97 -12.90 -0.94
C PRO A 110 -19.73 -13.34 -0.13
N ALA A 111 -18.89 -14.21 -0.70
CA ALA A 111 -17.64 -14.68 -0.09
C ALA A 111 -16.55 -13.58 -0.03
N VAL A 112 -16.97 -12.33 0.17
CA VAL A 112 -16.09 -11.17 0.15
C VAL A 112 -15.67 -10.91 1.58
N ASP A 113 -14.47 -11.37 1.93
CA ASP A 113 -13.72 -10.77 3.04
C ASP A 113 -13.41 -9.32 2.62
N LEU A 114 -14.25 -8.37 3.03
CA LEU A 114 -14.10 -6.93 2.74
C LEU A 114 -12.77 -6.33 3.25
N TRP A 115 -11.95 -7.14 3.92
CA TRP A 115 -10.68 -6.79 4.57
C TRP A 115 -9.46 -7.44 3.88
N LYS A 116 -9.66 -8.28 2.86
CA LYS A 116 -8.58 -8.84 2.03
C LYS A 116 -8.41 -7.99 0.78
N LYS A 117 -7.43 -7.07 0.79
CA LYS A 117 -7.00 -6.35 -0.41
C LYS A 117 -5.70 -6.98 -0.91
N ALA A 118 -5.67 -7.43 -2.17
CA ALA A 118 -4.43 -7.89 -2.78
C ALA A 118 -3.48 -6.70 -3.00
N VAL A 119 -2.26 -6.79 -2.49
CA VAL A 119 -1.23 -5.73 -2.52
C VAL A 119 0.00 -6.13 -3.34
N GLY A 120 -0.06 -7.28 -4.00
CA GLY A 120 0.99 -7.79 -4.88
C GLY A 120 0.99 -9.30 -4.99
N GLY A 121 1.92 -9.86 -5.76
CA GLY A 121 2.01 -11.30 -5.97
C GLY A 121 3.30 -11.72 -6.68
N VAL A 122 3.54 -13.02 -6.75
CA VAL A 122 4.67 -13.60 -7.49
C VAL A 122 4.14 -14.49 -8.60
N ILE A 123 4.52 -14.19 -9.84
CA ILE A 123 4.12 -14.94 -11.03
C ILE A 123 5.35 -15.50 -11.75
N HIS A 124 5.29 -16.76 -12.12
CA HIS A 124 6.25 -17.36 -13.04
C HIS A 124 5.68 -17.27 -14.46
N VAL A 125 6.46 -16.68 -15.35
CA VAL A 125 6.09 -16.48 -16.75
C VAL A 125 7.05 -17.28 -17.61
N THR A 126 6.54 -18.25 -18.35
CA THR A 126 7.33 -19.07 -19.28
C THR A 126 6.97 -18.70 -20.71
N VAL A 127 7.93 -18.15 -21.43
CA VAL A 127 7.79 -17.89 -22.87
C VAL A 127 8.14 -19.18 -23.61
N VAL A 128 7.12 -19.91 -24.08
CA VAL A 128 7.29 -21.25 -24.66
C VAL A 128 7.77 -21.15 -26.09
N SER A 129 6.94 -20.61 -26.97
CA SER A 129 7.21 -20.56 -28.41
C SER A 129 6.40 -19.48 -29.09
N ALA A 130 6.77 -19.11 -30.31
CA ALA A 130 5.90 -18.37 -31.21
C ALA A 130 5.73 -19.16 -32.51
N SER A 131 4.60 -18.94 -33.19
CA SER A 131 4.31 -19.58 -34.47
C SER A 131 4.07 -18.54 -35.58
N LYS A 132 4.33 -18.93 -36.83
CA LYS A 132 3.99 -18.17 -38.05
C LYS A 132 4.60 -16.75 -38.12
N ILE A 133 5.80 -16.55 -37.56
CA ILE A 133 6.57 -15.31 -37.71
C ILE A 133 7.20 -15.29 -39.10
N SER A 134 6.92 -14.30 -39.94
CA SER A 134 7.48 -14.22 -41.31
C SER A 134 8.03 -12.83 -41.63
N LYS A 135 9.12 -12.75 -42.42
CA LYS A 135 9.65 -11.46 -42.91
C LYS A 135 8.72 -10.76 -43.92
N SER A 136 7.88 -11.50 -44.63
CA SER A 136 7.03 -10.98 -45.73
C SER A 136 5.86 -10.13 -45.24
N SER A 137 5.42 -10.31 -43.99
CA SER A 137 4.41 -9.46 -43.34
C SER A 137 4.95 -8.08 -42.91
N LEU A 138 6.26 -7.85 -42.98
CA LEU A 138 6.94 -6.60 -42.59
C LEU A 138 6.89 -5.48 -43.64
N ARG A 139 6.46 -5.76 -44.88
CA ARG A 139 6.43 -4.76 -45.97
C ARG A 139 5.05 -4.16 -46.18
N GLY A 140 4.38 -3.81 -45.07
CA GLY A 140 3.03 -3.28 -45.05
C GLY A 140 2.90 -1.77 -44.80
N SER A 141 3.88 -0.92 -45.15
CA SER A 141 3.64 0.54 -45.27
C SER A 141 4.82 1.28 -45.94
N ARG A 142 4.97 1.14 -47.27
CA ARG A 142 5.62 2.18 -48.07
C ARG A 142 4.72 2.48 -49.26
N ARG A 143 4.32 3.75 -49.38
CA ARG A 143 3.53 4.32 -50.46
C ARG A 143 3.91 3.69 -51.80
N GLN A 144 2.91 3.20 -52.53
CA GLN A 144 2.95 3.06 -53.97
C GLN A 144 3.49 4.37 -54.57
N GLN A 145 4.72 4.35 -55.05
CA GLN A 145 5.14 5.21 -56.14
C GLN A 145 5.40 4.30 -57.33
N ASN A 146 4.54 4.45 -58.33
CA ASN A 146 4.71 3.95 -59.68
C ASN A 146 6.11 4.28 -60.18
N TYR A 147 6.88 3.27 -60.60
CA TYR A 147 7.62 3.31 -61.86
C TYR A 147 7.79 1.88 -62.38
N SER A 148 7.55 1.77 -63.68
CA SER A 148 7.53 0.57 -64.50
C SER A 148 8.93 0.05 -64.86
N ALA A 149 8.95 -1.25 -65.14
CA ALA A 149 9.81 -2.00 -66.06
C ALA A 149 11.13 -2.60 -65.53
N HIS A 150 11.26 -3.89 -65.90
CA HIS A 150 12.42 -4.76 -65.97
C HIS A 150 12.88 -5.55 -64.74
N GLY A 151 12.84 -6.88 -64.91
CA GLY A 151 14.00 -7.73 -64.58
C GLY A 151 13.85 -8.59 -63.33
N SER A 152 13.43 -9.84 -63.55
CA SER A 152 13.84 -11.05 -62.84
C SER A 152 14.83 -10.91 -61.67
N LEU A 153 14.35 -11.20 -60.46
CA LEU A 153 14.97 -12.02 -59.42
C LEU A 153 14.00 -12.03 -58.23
N GLU A 154 13.14 -13.05 -58.16
CA GLU A 154 12.48 -13.40 -56.90
C GLU A 154 13.59 -13.87 -55.95
N GLU A 155 14.10 -12.96 -55.13
CA GLU A 155 14.91 -13.32 -53.97
C GLU A 155 13.99 -14.07 -53.00
N HIS A 156 13.99 -15.40 -53.10
CA HIS A 156 13.56 -16.30 -52.04
C HIS A 156 14.45 -16.04 -50.82
N PHE A 157 14.09 -15.04 -50.00
CA PHE A 157 14.65 -14.90 -48.67
C PHE A 157 14.17 -16.07 -47.83
N ASP A 158 15.05 -17.04 -47.62
CA ASP A 158 14.81 -18.18 -46.75
C ASP A 158 14.45 -17.66 -45.34
N ASP A 159 13.32 -18.13 -44.82
CA ASP A 159 12.81 -17.89 -43.46
C ASP A 159 13.77 -18.40 -42.37
N LYS A 160 14.89 -19.02 -42.78
CA LYS A 160 15.97 -19.55 -41.95
C LYS A 160 16.89 -18.49 -41.34
N ASP A 161 16.84 -17.24 -41.84
CA ASP A 161 17.67 -16.13 -41.35
C ASP A 161 16.92 -15.16 -40.42
N LEU A 162 15.75 -15.55 -39.91
CA LEU A 162 15.08 -14.82 -38.83
C LEU A 162 15.69 -15.22 -37.50
N GLN A 163 16.25 -14.28 -36.74
CA GLN A 163 16.73 -14.51 -35.38
C GLN A 163 15.93 -13.63 -34.44
N THR A 164 15.13 -14.24 -33.57
CA THR A 164 14.15 -13.54 -32.75
C THR A 164 14.32 -13.81 -31.27
N PHE A 165 13.95 -12.83 -30.46
CA PHE A 165 13.82 -12.98 -29.01
C PHE A 165 12.61 -12.16 -28.54
N VAL A 166 12.12 -12.50 -27.34
CA VAL A 166 11.00 -11.82 -26.70
C VAL A 166 11.50 -11.10 -25.46
N GLU A 167 11.12 -9.83 -25.33
CA GLU A 167 11.24 -9.07 -24.09
C GLU A 167 9.90 -9.10 -23.35
N VAL A 168 9.90 -9.63 -22.13
CA VAL A 168 8.75 -9.68 -21.23
C VAL A 168 8.85 -8.52 -20.25
N GLU A 169 7.79 -7.74 -20.14
CA GLU A 169 7.67 -6.57 -19.26
C GLU A 169 6.49 -6.77 -18.31
N LEU A 170 6.71 -6.62 -17.01
CA LEU A 170 5.69 -6.50 -15.97
C LEU A 170 6.03 -5.26 -15.14
N GLU A 171 5.22 -4.21 -15.23
CA GLU A 171 5.48 -2.93 -14.56
C GLU A 171 6.87 -2.34 -14.95
N GLN A 172 7.82 -2.24 -14.01
CA GLN A 172 9.20 -1.80 -14.30
C GLN A 172 10.19 -2.97 -14.51
N LEU A 173 9.74 -4.22 -14.34
CA LEU A 173 10.57 -5.40 -14.49
C LEU A 173 10.58 -5.88 -15.94
N THR A 174 11.76 -5.94 -16.55
CA THR A 174 11.96 -6.44 -17.92
C THR A 174 12.89 -7.66 -17.93
N ARG A 175 12.54 -8.67 -18.74
CA ARG A 175 13.28 -9.93 -18.92
C ARG A 175 13.36 -10.27 -20.40
N ARG A 176 14.45 -10.89 -20.84
CA ARG A 176 14.66 -11.24 -22.26
C ARG A 176 14.94 -12.72 -22.41
N THR A 177 14.34 -13.34 -23.43
CA THR A 177 14.66 -14.70 -23.83
C THR A 177 15.98 -14.75 -24.60
N ASP A 178 16.53 -15.96 -24.76
CA ASP A 178 17.61 -16.20 -25.70
C ASP A 178 17.19 -15.91 -27.15
N VAL A 179 18.16 -15.67 -28.02
CA VAL A 179 17.91 -15.51 -29.45
C VAL A 179 17.73 -16.87 -30.10
N ARG A 180 16.63 -17.05 -30.84
CA ARG A 180 16.29 -18.30 -31.55
C ARG A 180 16.03 -18.04 -33.02
N SER A 181 16.46 -18.97 -33.86
CA SER A 181 16.32 -18.86 -35.31
C SER A 181 15.06 -19.55 -35.83
N GLY A 182 14.47 -18.98 -36.89
CA GLY A 182 13.35 -19.55 -37.63
C GLY A 182 12.00 -18.89 -37.36
N SER A 183 10.99 -19.30 -38.10
CA SER A 183 9.63 -18.76 -38.05
C SER A 183 8.73 -19.36 -36.97
N ASN A 184 9.18 -20.44 -36.34
CA ASN A 184 8.51 -21.06 -35.19
C ASN A 184 9.52 -21.27 -34.05
N PRO A 185 10.07 -20.19 -33.48
CA PRO A 185 11.07 -20.27 -32.42
C PRO A 185 10.48 -20.88 -31.15
N ILE A 186 11.29 -21.71 -30.47
CA ILE A 186 11.00 -22.26 -29.14
C ILE A 186 12.06 -21.71 -28.18
N TRP A 187 11.64 -20.95 -27.19
CA TRP A 187 12.52 -20.33 -26.20
C TRP A 187 12.56 -21.10 -24.89
N ASP A 188 11.40 -21.56 -24.42
CA ASP A 188 11.20 -22.26 -23.14
C ASP A 188 11.90 -21.56 -21.95
N SER A 189 11.84 -20.22 -21.97
CA SER A 189 12.52 -19.38 -20.98
C SER A 189 11.53 -18.99 -19.88
N THR A 190 11.85 -19.33 -18.63
CA THR A 190 11.02 -19.04 -17.46
C THR A 190 11.59 -17.86 -16.67
N PHE A 191 10.72 -16.92 -16.30
CA PHE A 191 11.08 -15.75 -15.52
C PHE A 191 10.22 -15.64 -14.26
N ASN A 192 10.87 -15.35 -13.13
CA ASN A 192 10.20 -14.91 -11.91
C ASN A 192 9.88 -13.42 -12.02
N MET A 193 8.62 -13.06 -11.88
CA MET A 193 8.16 -11.68 -11.91
C MET A 193 7.33 -11.37 -10.66
N VAL A 194 7.43 -10.13 -10.20
CA VAL A 194 6.75 -9.64 -9.00
C VAL A 194 5.73 -8.59 -9.41
N LEU A 195 4.52 -8.71 -8.89
CA LEU A 195 3.40 -7.80 -9.08
C LEU A 195 3.24 -6.95 -7.82
N HIS A 196 2.94 -5.66 -7.97
CA HIS A 196 2.80 -4.73 -6.85
C HIS A 196 1.36 -4.28 -6.56
N GLU A 197 0.39 -4.71 -7.37
CA GLU A 197 -1.03 -4.37 -7.21
C GLU A 197 -1.93 -5.60 -7.33
N GLU A 198 -3.25 -5.42 -7.20
CA GLU A 198 -4.28 -6.45 -7.43
C GLU A 198 -4.51 -6.77 -8.93
N THR A 199 -3.93 -5.96 -9.83
CA THR A 199 -3.98 -6.12 -11.28
C THR A 199 -2.60 -5.99 -11.88
N GLY A 200 -2.31 -6.76 -12.93
CA GLY A 200 -1.05 -6.71 -13.67
C GLY A 200 -1.24 -6.77 -15.17
N ILE A 201 -0.28 -6.20 -15.91
CA ILE A 201 -0.21 -6.29 -17.37
C ILE A 201 1.17 -6.82 -17.75
N LEU A 202 1.20 -8.03 -18.30
CA LEU A 202 2.36 -8.61 -18.95
C LEU A 202 2.39 -8.16 -20.40
N ARG A 203 3.45 -7.47 -20.80
CA ARG A 203 3.70 -7.14 -22.21
C ARG A 203 4.82 -8.00 -22.75
N PHE A 204 4.63 -8.50 -23.97
CA PHE A 204 5.62 -9.31 -24.67
C PHE A 204 5.97 -8.60 -25.96
N HIS A 205 7.21 -8.11 -26.06
CA HIS A 205 7.72 -7.42 -27.24
C HIS A 205 8.64 -8.35 -28.02
N LEU A 206 8.29 -8.62 -29.28
CA LEU A 206 9.06 -9.47 -30.18
C LEU A 206 10.04 -8.61 -30.99
N TYR A 207 11.31 -8.99 -30.98
CA TYR A 207 12.38 -8.33 -31.72
C TYR A 207 13.07 -9.28 -32.68
N ASN A 208 13.57 -8.73 -33.79
CA ASN A 208 14.48 -9.38 -34.71
C ASN A 208 15.90 -8.84 -34.51
N CYS A 209 16.87 -9.74 -34.36
CA CYS A 209 18.29 -9.44 -34.24
C CYS A 209 18.96 -9.80 -35.56
N ASN A 210 19.43 -8.79 -36.31
CA ASN A 210 20.17 -9.06 -37.54
C ASN A 210 21.67 -9.19 -37.20
N PRO A 211 22.35 -10.32 -37.46
CA PRO A 211 23.74 -10.53 -37.03
C PRO A 211 24.74 -9.48 -37.54
N ASN A 212 24.38 -8.71 -38.57
CA ASN A 212 25.23 -7.67 -39.17
C ASN A 212 24.83 -6.23 -38.78
N SER A 213 23.85 -6.03 -37.90
CA SER A 213 23.34 -4.71 -37.49
C SER A 213 23.26 -4.59 -35.97
N VAL A 214 23.73 -3.48 -35.42
CA VAL A 214 23.59 -3.15 -33.99
C VAL A 214 22.14 -2.76 -33.64
N LYS A 215 21.30 -2.51 -34.66
CA LYS A 215 19.92 -2.07 -34.48
C LYS A 215 18.99 -3.29 -34.32
N LEU A 216 18.30 -3.31 -33.18
CA LEU A 216 17.19 -4.23 -32.91
C LEU A 216 15.95 -3.74 -33.65
N ASP A 217 15.37 -4.60 -34.49
CA ASP A 217 14.14 -4.29 -35.21
C ASP A 217 12.94 -4.82 -34.42
N TYR A 218 12.10 -3.90 -33.95
CA TYR A 218 10.83 -4.23 -33.29
C TYR A 218 9.88 -4.88 -34.31
N LEU A 219 9.32 -6.04 -33.99
CA LEU A 219 8.40 -6.78 -34.87
C LEU A 219 6.95 -6.58 -34.46
N ALA A 220 6.61 -6.92 -33.22
CA ALA A 220 5.24 -6.87 -32.71
C ALA A 220 5.19 -6.96 -31.18
N SER A 221 4.01 -6.71 -30.60
CA SER A 221 3.75 -6.87 -29.18
C SER A 221 2.48 -7.68 -28.93
N CYS A 222 2.35 -8.29 -27.76
CA CYS A 222 1.05 -8.72 -27.23
C CYS A 222 0.98 -8.48 -25.73
N GLU A 223 -0.23 -8.38 -25.20
CA GLU A 223 -0.46 -8.14 -23.77
C GLU A 223 -1.34 -9.23 -23.17
N ILE A 224 -0.96 -9.71 -21.98
CA ILE A 224 -1.80 -10.54 -21.10
C ILE A 224 -2.04 -9.77 -19.82
N LYS A 225 -3.31 -9.58 -19.49
CA LYS A 225 -3.75 -8.90 -18.28
C LYS A 225 -4.11 -9.94 -17.24
N MET A 226 -3.88 -9.60 -15.98
CA MET A 226 -4.23 -10.45 -14.84
C MET A 226 -4.91 -9.63 -13.75
N LYS A 227 -5.80 -10.28 -12.99
CA LYS A 227 -6.51 -9.65 -11.88
C LYS A 227 -6.83 -10.66 -10.78
N TYR A 228 -6.66 -10.24 -9.55
CA TYR A 228 -7.19 -10.91 -8.37
C TYR A 228 -8.72 -10.76 -8.28
N VAL A 229 -9.41 -11.87 -8.01
CA VAL A 229 -10.86 -11.93 -7.83
C VAL A 229 -11.18 -12.20 -6.36
N ALA A 230 -12.28 -11.63 -5.87
CA ALA A 230 -12.65 -11.66 -4.44
C ALA A 230 -12.94 -13.07 -3.88
N ASP A 231 -13.05 -14.09 -4.72
CA ASP A 231 -13.19 -15.50 -4.36
C ASP A 231 -11.84 -16.21 -4.16
N ASP A 232 -10.75 -15.44 -3.96
CA ASP A 232 -9.36 -15.90 -3.85
C ASP A 232 -8.79 -16.47 -5.19
N SER A 233 -9.49 -16.32 -6.31
CA SER A 233 -9.06 -16.79 -7.63
C SER A 233 -8.34 -15.72 -8.47
N THR A 234 -7.75 -16.12 -9.60
CA THR A 234 -7.06 -15.22 -10.53
C THR A 234 -7.61 -15.37 -11.94
N MET A 235 -7.89 -14.24 -12.60
CA MET A 235 -8.26 -14.23 -14.00
C MET A 235 -7.11 -13.71 -14.85
N PHE A 236 -6.79 -14.42 -15.92
CA PHE A 236 -5.92 -13.97 -17.00
C PHE A 236 -6.74 -13.70 -18.25
N TRP A 237 -6.46 -12.62 -18.98
CA TRP A 237 -7.13 -12.37 -20.25
C TRP A 237 -6.25 -11.60 -21.24
N ALA A 238 -6.49 -11.83 -22.52
CA ALA A 238 -5.81 -11.19 -23.64
C ALA A 238 -6.77 -10.96 -24.81
N VAL A 239 -6.36 -10.12 -25.75
CA VAL A 239 -7.10 -9.93 -27.01
C VAL A 239 -6.77 -11.10 -27.94
N GLY A 240 -7.79 -11.85 -28.34
CA GLY A 240 -7.66 -12.98 -29.26
C GLY A 240 -7.81 -12.60 -30.73
N PRO A 241 -7.72 -13.60 -31.64
CA PRO A 241 -7.87 -13.38 -33.07
C PRO A 241 -9.21 -12.69 -33.40
N ASN A 242 -9.22 -11.79 -34.38
CA ASN A 242 -10.40 -11.01 -34.80
C ASN A 242 -11.06 -10.17 -33.69
N SER A 243 -10.26 -9.66 -32.74
CA SER A 243 -10.75 -8.90 -31.58
C SER A 243 -11.62 -9.70 -30.61
N GLY A 244 -11.47 -11.03 -30.58
CA GLY A 244 -12.06 -11.89 -29.55
C GLY A 244 -11.38 -11.70 -28.19
N VAL A 245 -11.89 -12.37 -27.16
CA VAL A 245 -11.27 -12.41 -25.82
C VAL A 245 -10.80 -13.83 -25.54
N ILE A 246 -9.53 -13.98 -25.18
CA ILE A 246 -8.99 -15.21 -24.60
C ILE A 246 -8.92 -14.96 -23.11
N ALA A 247 -9.60 -15.76 -22.31
CA ALA A 247 -9.60 -15.62 -20.86
C ALA A 247 -9.51 -16.98 -20.20
N GLU A 248 -8.69 -17.06 -19.16
CA GLU A 248 -8.46 -18.25 -18.37
C GLU A 248 -8.68 -17.89 -16.90
N HIS A 249 -9.33 -18.79 -16.17
CA HIS A 249 -9.68 -18.61 -14.75
C HIS A 249 -8.98 -19.66 -13.92
N VAL A 250 -8.27 -19.22 -12.90
CA VAL A 250 -7.44 -20.05 -12.04
C VAL A 250 -7.99 -20.00 -10.64
N GLU A 251 -8.50 -21.13 -10.16
CA GLU A 251 -9.13 -21.20 -8.84
C GLU A 251 -8.09 -21.14 -7.71
N PHE A 252 -6.87 -21.64 -7.94
CA PHE A 252 -5.85 -21.75 -6.89
C PHE A 252 -4.46 -21.29 -7.34
N CYS A 253 -3.71 -20.66 -6.43
CA CYS A 253 -2.29 -20.37 -6.65
C CYS A 253 -1.50 -21.68 -6.85
N GLY A 254 -0.63 -21.70 -7.86
CA GLY A 254 0.22 -22.83 -8.22
C GLY A 254 -0.26 -23.60 -9.46
N GLU A 255 -1.47 -23.37 -9.93
CA GLU A 255 -1.99 -23.94 -11.18
C GLU A 255 -1.32 -23.27 -12.40
N GLU A 256 -1.00 -24.10 -13.40
CA GLU A 256 -0.39 -23.65 -14.66
C GLU A 256 -1.46 -23.41 -15.71
N VAL A 257 -1.41 -22.23 -16.32
CA VAL A 257 -2.26 -21.84 -17.45
C VAL A 257 -1.39 -21.63 -18.68
N GLU A 258 -1.77 -22.25 -19.78
CA GLU A 258 -1.17 -22.00 -21.09
C GLU A 258 -2.08 -21.12 -21.93
N MET A 259 -1.56 -20.00 -22.46
CA MET A 259 -2.28 -19.06 -23.31
C MET A 259 -1.55 -18.89 -24.64
N ALA A 260 -2.30 -18.97 -25.75
CA ALA A 260 -1.81 -18.65 -27.08
C ALA A 260 -2.40 -17.30 -27.54
N VAL A 261 -1.57 -16.25 -27.58
CA VAL A 261 -2.01 -14.87 -27.79
C VAL A 261 -1.49 -14.34 -29.12
N PRO A 262 -2.35 -13.81 -30.01
CA PRO A 262 -1.90 -13.24 -31.28
C PRO A 262 -1.09 -11.96 -31.06
N PHE A 263 -0.10 -11.75 -31.91
CA PHE A 263 0.67 -10.50 -31.94
C PHE A 263 -0.13 -9.35 -32.55
N GLU A 264 -0.04 -8.17 -31.96
CA GLU A 264 -0.61 -6.93 -32.49
C GLU A 264 0.17 -6.49 -33.73
N GLY A 265 -0.52 -6.29 -34.84
CA GLY A 265 0.07 -5.77 -36.10
C GLY A 265 0.65 -6.83 -37.05
N LEU A 266 0.72 -8.10 -36.67
CA LEU A 266 1.06 -9.22 -37.56
C LEU A 266 -0.19 -10.05 -37.87
N ASN A 267 -0.56 -10.19 -39.14
CA ASN A 267 -1.80 -10.88 -39.57
C ASN A 267 -1.81 -12.42 -39.36
N SER A 268 -0.81 -13.01 -38.69
CA SER A 268 -0.76 -14.47 -38.51
C SER A 268 0.07 -15.01 -37.35
N GLY A 269 0.85 -14.19 -36.63
CA GLY A 269 1.77 -14.68 -35.59
C GLY A 269 1.09 -14.81 -34.22
N GLU A 270 1.35 -15.90 -33.50
CA GLU A 270 0.85 -16.10 -32.13
C GLU A 270 2.00 -16.49 -31.18
N LEU A 271 1.91 -16.03 -29.94
CA LEU A 271 2.82 -16.32 -28.85
C LEU A 271 2.18 -17.28 -27.85
N THR A 272 2.85 -18.39 -27.56
CA THR A 272 2.44 -19.32 -26.52
C THR A 272 3.20 -19.02 -25.22
N VAL A 273 2.47 -18.75 -24.16
CA VAL A 273 3.00 -18.41 -22.84
C VAL A 273 2.36 -19.32 -21.78
N LYS A 274 3.15 -19.81 -20.83
CA LYS A 274 2.64 -20.47 -19.62
C LYS A 274 2.78 -19.54 -18.42
N LEU A 275 1.73 -19.43 -17.63
CA LEU A 275 1.63 -18.57 -16.47
C LEU A 275 1.32 -19.42 -15.24
N VAL A 276 2.12 -19.24 -14.19
CA VAL A 276 1.90 -19.88 -12.89
C VAL A 276 1.97 -18.82 -11.80
N LEU A 277 0.84 -18.44 -11.25
CA LEU A 277 0.82 -17.58 -10.08
C LEU A 277 1.21 -18.40 -8.84
N LYS A 278 2.30 -18.03 -8.15
CA LYS A 278 2.77 -18.77 -6.97
C LYS A 278 2.10 -18.32 -5.68
N GLU A 279 1.94 -17.01 -5.49
CA GLU A 279 1.32 -16.45 -4.30
C GLU A 279 0.73 -15.06 -4.58
N TRP A 280 -0.43 -14.80 -3.96
CA TRP A 280 -0.94 -13.44 -3.72
C TRP A 280 -0.53 -12.97 -2.32
N GLN A 281 -0.25 -11.69 -2.21
CA GLN A 281 0.07 -10.98 -0.98
C GLN A 281 -1.10 -10.07 -0.63
N PHE A 282 -1.56 -10.12 0.62
CA PHE A 282 -2.72 -9.35 1.09
C PHE A 282 -2.31 -8.30 2.12
N SER A 283 -3.07 -7.20 2.19
CA SER A 283 -2.84 -6.09 3.14
C SER A 283 -2.88 -6.49 4.62
N ASN A 284 -3.53 -7.61 4.95
CA ASN A 284 -3.58 -8.17 6.31
C ASN A 284 -2.41 -9.15 6.60
N GLY A 285 -1.53 -9.36 5.63
CA GLY A 285 -0.36 -10.23 5.70
C GLY A 285 -0.63 -11.73 5.64
N LEU A 286 -1.87 -12.15 5.39
CA LEU A 286 -2.15 -13.53 5.01
C LEU A 286 -1.51 -13.85 3.65
N ARG A 287 -1.06 -15.09 3.48
CA ARG A 287 -0.68 -15.65 2.18
C ARG A 287 -1.78 -16.58 1.71
N SER A 288 -2.07 -16.60 0.41
CA SER A 288 -2.95 -17.63 -0.15
C SER A 288 -2.19 -18.97 -0.20
N PHE A 289 -2.25 -19.73 0.90
CA PHE A 289 -1.89 -21.15 0.90
C PHE A 289 -3.12 -21.98 1.28
N ASN A 290 -3.26 -23.11 0.58
CA ASN A 290 -4.34 -24.10 0.68
C ASN A 290 -4.96 -24.21 2.09
N LYS A 291 -6.27 -23.96 2.14
CA LYS A 291 -7.28 -24.31 3.15
C LYS A 291 -6.80 -24.80 4.54
N PHE A 292 -7.26 -24.03 5.54
CA PHE A 292 -7.45 -24.30 6.99
C PHE A 292 -6.26 -24.09 7.95
N HIS A 293 -6.27 -22.98 8.70
CA HIS A 293 -6.84 -22.93 10.05
C HIS A 293 -7.00 -21.47 10.48
N VAL A 294 -8.18 -21.11 10.99
CA VAL A 294 -8.43 -19.82 11.63
C VAL A 294 -7.59 -19.77 12.90
N SER A 295 -6.48 -19.03 12.89
CA SER A 295 -5.80 -18.61 14.11
C SER A 295 -6.22 -17.20 14.45
N SER A 296 -6.95 -17.10 15.58
CA SER A 296 -7.14 -15.93 16.44
C SER A 296 -7.39 -14.59 15.75
N TRP A 297 -8.67 -14.17 15.79
CA TRP A 297 -9.05 -12.78 15.64
C TRP A 297 -8.32 -11.95 16.71
N GLN A 298 -7.40 -11.08 16.28
CA GLN A 298 -6.93 -9.98 17.09
C GLN A 298 -7.51 -8.69 16.53
N SER A 299 -8.25 -8.00 17.40
CA SER A 299 -8.75 -6.65 17.21
C SER A 299 -7.60 -5.73 16.83
N MET A 300 -7.81 -4.84 15.86
CA MET A 300 -7.19 -3.52 15.83
C MET A 300 -8.04 -2.57 14.99
N ASP A 301 -8.11 -1.35 15.51
CA ASP A 301 -9.02 -0.26 15.18
C ASP A 301 -8.76 0.44 13.84
N GLY A 302 -9.83 1.03 13.31
CA GLY A 302 -9.87 2.41 12.83
C GLY A 302 -8.84 2.87 11.79
N LEU A 303 -9.23 2.84 10.52
CA LEU A 303 -8.63 3.66 9.46
C LEU A 303 -8.72 5.15 9.83
N SER A 304 -7.57 5.81 9.93
CA SER A 304 -7.48 7.27 9.79
C SER A 304 -6.42 7.62 8.74
N ASN A 305 -6.84 8.35 7.71
CA ASN A 305 -5.96 8.96 6.71
C ASN A 305 -5.21 10.13 7.33
N THR A 306 -4.11 9.86 8.03
CA THR A 306 -2.99 10.79 8.22
C THR A 306 -1.70 9.99 8.36
N ILE A 307 -0.64 10.41 7.67
CA ILE A 307 0.68 9.75 7.70
C ILE A 307 1.19 9.74 9.15
N SER A 308 1.03 8.59 9.80
CA SER A 308 1.51 8.34 11.15
C SER A 308 2.48 7.16 11.10
N ARG A 309 3.68 7.37 11.66
CA ARG A 309 4.63 6.28 11.90
C ARG A 309 3.89 5.23 12.75
N THR A 310 3.80 3.99 12.29
CA THR A 310 2.93 2.95 12.90
C THR A 310 3.44 2.47 14.27
N GLY A 311 4.61 2.94 14.71
CA GLY A 311 5.28 2.46 15.92
C GLY A 311 5.92 1.08 15.77
N ARG A 312 5.87 0.47 14.58
CA ARG A 312 6.52 -0.81 14.27
C ARG A 312 7.89 -0.56 13.65
N LYS A 313 8.82 -1.48 13.93
CA LYS A 313 10.15 -1.52 13.30
C LYS A 313 10.17 -2.62 12.26
N ILE A 314 10.77 -2.34 11.12
CA ILE A 314 10.99 -3.31 10.05
C ILE A 314 12.46 -3.68 10.04
N ASN A 315 12.71 -4.97 10.22
CA ASN A 315 13.99 -5.60 10.04
C ASN A 315 14.09 -6.10 8.59
N VAL A 316 15.02 -5.52 7.82
CA VAL A 316 15.34 -5.98 6.46
C VAL A 316 16.71 -6.63 6.49
N ILE A 317 16.78 -7.93 6.20
CA ILE A 317 18.02 -8.68 6.07
C ILE A 317 18.29 -8.92 4.58
N VAL A 318 19.39 -8.36 4.09
CA VAL A 318 19.91 -8.70 2.76
C VAL A 318 20.76 -9.95 2.90
N VAL A 319 20.23 -11.09 2.45
CA VAL A 319 20.83 -12.41 2.66
C VAL A 319 21.92 -12.64 1.61
N GLU A 320 21.51 -12.78 0.35
CA GLU A 320 22.39 -13.15 -0.77
C GLU A 320 21.89 -12.63 -2.11
N GLY A 321 22.77 -12.59 -3.10
CA GLY A 321 22.45 -12.31 -4.49
C GLY A 321 22.83 -13.49 -5.38
N LYS A 322 22.03 -13.74 -6.40
CA LYS A 322 22.21 -14.83 -7.37
C LYS A 322 22.23 -14.29 -8.79
N ASP A 323 23.12 -14.82 -9.63
CA ASP A 323 23.22 -14.53 -11.07
C ASP A 323 23.33 -13.04 -11.41
N LEU A 324 24.00 -12.26 -10.54
CA LEU A 324 24.21 -10.83 -10.73
C LEU A 324 25.12 -10.56 -11.92
N THR A 325 24.72 -9.64 -12.81
CA THR A 325 25.53 -9.28 -13.97
C THR A 325 26.83 -8.59 -13.56
N THR A 326 27.95 -9.29 -13.68
CA THR A 326 29.30 -8.71 -13.54
C THR A 326 29.86 -8.40 -14.93
N LYS A 327 30.22 -7.14 -15.22
CA LYS A 327 30.98 -6.82 -16.43
C LYS A 327 32.34 -7.52 -16.34
N GLU A 328 32.60 -8.45 -17.26
CA GLU A 328 33.77 -9.36 -17.29
C GLU A 328 35.15 -8.68 -17.36
N ARG A 329 35.26 -7.34 -17.25
CA ARG A 329 36.52 -6.63 -17.52
C ARG A 329 37.46 -6.47 -16.33
N SER A 330 37.07 -6.81 -15.09
CA SER A 330 38.03 -6.91 -13.99
C SER A 330 37.56 -7.85 -12.86
N GLY A 331 38.33 -8.90 -12.61
CA GLY A 331 38.05 -9.92 -11.59
C GLY A 331 38.21 -9.46 -10.12
N LYS A 332 37.90 -8.19 -9.81
CA LYS A 332 37.94 -7.61 -8.46
C LYS A 332 36.74 -6.72 -8.14
N CYS A 333 35.60 -6.94 -8.80
CA CYS A 333 34.38 -6.18 -8.53
C CYS A 333 33.60 -6.83 -7.39
N GLY A 334 33.37 -6.09 -6.31
CA GLY A 334 32.57 -6.55 -5.17
C GLY A 334 31.17 -5.92 -5.23
N PRO A 335 30.12 -6.67 -5.59
CA PRO A 335 28.76 -6.15 -5.51
C PRO A 335 28.37 -5.72 -4.09
N TYR A 336 27.61 -4.63 -4.01
CA TYR A 336 26.96 -4.16 -2.78
C TYR A 336 25.56 -3.64 -3.08
N VAL A 337 24.70 -3.59 -2.07
CA VAL A 337 23.29 -3.22 -2.18
C VAL A 337 23.03 -1.94 -1.39
N LYS A 338 22.36 -0.98 -2.01
CA LYS A 338 21.78 0.20 -1.36
C LYS A 338 20.30 -0.01 -1.19
N LEU A 339 19.83 0.13 0.04
CA LEU A 339 18.42 0.10 0.41
C LEU A 339 17.96 1.52 0.71
N GLN A 340 16.78 1.88 0.21
CA GLN A 340 16.12 3.14 0.50
C GLN A 340 14.67 2.88 0.88
N TYR A 341 14.27 3.31 2.07
CA TYR A 341 12.89 3.27 2.54
C TYR A 341 12.53 4.66 3.08
N GLY A 342 11.56 5.32 2.44
CA GLY A 342 11.29 6.75 2.59
C GLY A 342 12.54 7.62 2.43
N LYS A 343 12.92 8.30 3.51
CA LYS A 343 14.12 9.17 3.58
C LYS A 343 15.38 8.47 4.09
N VAL A 344 15.26 7.22 4.54
CA VAL A 344 16.36 6.46 5.14
C VAL A 344 17.12 5.70 4.06
N PHE A 345 18.45 5.71 4.14
CA PHE A 345 19.34 5.01 3.21
C PHE A 345 20.29 4.10 3.98
N HIS A 346 20.38 2.85 3.55
CA HIS A 346 21.35 1.87 4.05
C HIS A 346 22.18 1.29 2.91
N ARG A 347 23.40 0.85 3.22
CA ARG A 347 24.33 0.22 2.26
C ARG A 347 24.92 -1.03 2.88
N THR A 348 24.96 -2.13 2.13
CA THR A 348 25.70 -3.33 2.52
C THR A 348 27.20 -3.20 2.29
N ARG A 349 27.99 -4.02 3.00
CA ARG A 349 29.41 -4.24 2.69
C ARG A 349 29.57 -4.84 1.29
N SER A 350 30.65 -4.50 0.59
CA SER A 350 31.00 -5.14 -0.69
C SER A 350 31.38 -6.60 -0.47
N ALA A 351 30.84 -7.50 -1.30
CA ALA A 351 31.11 -8.93 -1.23
C ALA A 351 31.76 -9.38 -2.54
N TYR A 352 32.95 -9.98 -2.48
CA TYR A 352 33.72 -10.37 -3.66
C TYR A 352 33.44 -11.83 -4.03
N ALA A 353 32.26 -12.10 -4.58
CA ALA A 353 31.85 -13.41 -5.08
C ALA A 353 30.77 -13.27 -6.17
N PRO A 354 30.66 -14.22 -7.11
CA PRO A 354 29.63 -14.21 -8.16
C PRO A 354 28.20 -14.36 -7.59
N ASN A 355 28.07 -15.08 -6.47
CA ASN A 355 26.86 -15.12 -5.65
C ASN A 355 27.20 -14.53 -4.27
N PRO A 356 27.16 -13.21 -4.12
CA PRO A 356 27.54 -12.56 -2.87
C PRO A 356 26.56 -12.90 -1.74
N ILE A 357 27.10 -13.23 -0.58
CA ILE A 357 26.33 -13.41 0.66
C ILE A 357 26.68 -12.25 1.58
N TRP A 358 25.68 -11.45 1.94
CA TRP A 358 25.84 -10.28 2.79
C TRP A 358 25.41 -10.54 4.24
N ASN A 359 24.30 -11.26 4.43
CA ASN A 359 23.65 -11.49 5.73
C ASN A 359 23.63 -10.24 6.63
N GLN A 360 23.25 -9.10 6.06
CA GLN A 360 23.26 -7.82 6.75
C GLN A 360 21.86 -7.37 7.08
N LYS A 361 21.63 -7.15 8.37
CA LYS A 361 20.38 -6.67 8.95
C LYS A 361 20.37 -5.14 9.03
N PHE A 362 19.28 -4.55 8.58
CA PHE A 362 18.98 -3.13 8.68
C PHE A 362 17.63 -2.97 9.39
N GLU A 363 17.53 -1.96 10.23
CA GLU A 363 16.33 -1.66 11.01
C GLU A 363 15.82 -0.29 10.57
N VAL A 364 14.57 -0.24 10.11
CA VAL A 364 13.91 0.99 9.67
C VAL A 364 12.54 1.09 10.33
N ASP A 365 12.12 2.30 10.68
CA ASP A 365 10.76 2.50 11.19
C ASP A 365 9.76 2.32 10.05
N GLU A 366 8.66 1.62 10.29
CA GLU A 366 7.59 1.48 9.30
C GLU A 366 6.91 2.84 9.04
N ILE A 367 6.81 3.18 7.76
CA ILE A 367 6.21 4.43 7.28
C ILE A 367 4.84 4.05 6.69
N GLY A 368 3.77 4.62 7.27
CA GLY A 368 2.41 4.43 6.74
C GLY A 368 2.24 5.09 5.37
N GLY A 369 1.42 4.47 4.49
CA GLY A 369 1.06 5.04 3.18
C GLY A 369 1.49 4.24 1.96
N GLY A 370 1.87 2.96 2.10
CA GLY A 370 2.20 2.10 0.95
C GLY A 370 3.53 2.43 0.29
N GLU A 371 4.52 2.94 1.03
CA GLU A 371 5.85 3.18 0.46
C GLU A 371 6.59 1.87 0.15
N TYR A 372 7.27 1.85 -0.99
CA TYR A 372 8.09 0.73 -1.44
C TYR A 372 9.53 0.84 -0.91
N LEU A 373 10.11 -0.28 -0.51
CA LEU A 373 11.54 -0.42 -0.29
C LEU A 373 12.25 -0.45 -1.65
N LYS A 374 13.00 0.62 -1.94
CA LYS A 374 13.80 0.74 -3.16
C LYS A 374 15.19 0.15 -2.94
N ILE A 375 15.58 -0.74 -3.82
CA ILE A 375 16.83 -1.47 -3.77
C ILE A 375 17.63 -1.12 -5.03
N LYS A 376 18.92 -0.85 -4.86
CA LYS A 376 19.84 -0.64 -5.98
C LYS A 376 21.14 -1.39 -5.72
N CYS A 377 21.49 -2.27 -6.64
CA CYS A 377 22.75 -3.00 -6.62
C CYS A 377 23.81 -2.23 -7.38
N PHE A 378 25.02 -2.19 -6.83
CA PHE A 378 26.16 -1.56 -7.45
C PHE A 378 27.35 -2.50 -7.45
N SER A 379 28.14 -2.43 -8.51
CA SER A 379 29.48 -3.01 -8.57
C SER A 379 30.48 -1.94 -8.16
N GLU A 380 31.25 -2.20 -7.09
CA GLU A 380 32.31 -1.27 -6.67
C GLU A 380 33.47 -1.32 -7.67
N GLU A 381 33.60 -0.27 -8.49
CA GLU A 381 34.68 -0.10 -9.46
C GLU A 381 35.54 1.12 -9.14
N ILE A 382 36.80 1.06 -9.57
CA ILE A 382 37.84 2.08 -9.27
C ILE A 382 37.49 3.46 -9.87
N PHE A 383 36.64 3.51 -10.91
CA PHE A 383 36.33 4.73 -11.68
C PHE A 383 34.85 5.16 -11.62
N GLY A 384 34.10 4.66 -10.63
CA GLY A 384 32.69 5.00 -10.42
C GLY A 384 31.83 3.74 -10.32
N ASP A 385 30.90 3.72 -9.38
CA ASP A 385 30.07 2.56 -9.12
C ASP A 385 29.07 2.31 -10.26
N ASP A 386 29.19 1.16 -10.92
CA ASP A 386 28.26 0.75 -11.98
C ASP A 386 26.98 0.18 -11.34
N ASN A 387 25.81 0.69 -11.75
CA ASN A 387 24.52 0.15 -11.34
C ASN A 387 24.30 -1.20 -12.03
N ILE A 388 24.20 -2.28 -11.24
CA ILE A 388 24.03 -3.66 -11.69
C ILE A 388 22.61 -4.18 -11.44
N GLY A 389 21.65 -3.29 -11.21
CA GLY A 389 20.22 -3.59 -11.14
C GLY A 389 19.48 -2.81 -10.05
N SER A 390 18.19 -2.55 -10.28
CA SER A 390 17.29 -1.97 -9.27
C SER A 390 16.17 -2.94 -8.92
N ALA A 391 15.53 -2.77 -7.77
CA ALA A 391 14.34 -3.53 -7.41
C ALA A 391 13.46 -2.70 -6.47
N GLN A 392 12.18 -3.03 -6.44
CA GLN A 392 11.22 -2.43 -5.50
C GLN A 392 10.46 -3.53 -4.79
N VAL A 393 10.19 -3.33 -3.49
CA VAL A 393 9.45 -4.30 -2.68
C VAL A 393 8.37 -3.56 -1.91
N ASN A 394 7.12 -4.02 -2.04
CA ASN A 394 6.02 -3.48 -1.25
C ASN A 394 6.19 -3.91 0.22
N MET A 395 6.11 -2.94 1.13
CA MET A 395 6.26 -3.16 2.57
C MET A 395 4.91 -3.29 3.30
N GLU A 396 3.79 -3.11 2.59
CA GLU A 396 2.44 -3.29 3.12
C GLU A 396 2.11 -4.78 3.32
N GLY A 397 1.28 -5.10 4.32
CA GLY A 397 0.88 -6.47 4.62
C GLY A 397 1.94 -7.32 5.31
N LEU A 398 2.90 -6.72 6.03
CA LEU A 398 3.81 -7.50 6.87
C LEU A 398 3.10 -7.95 8.16
N VAL A 399 3.07 -9.26 8.42
CA VAL A 399 2.60 -9.81 9.69
C VAL A 399 3.68 -9.64 10.74
N GLU A 400 3.28 -9.14 11.90
CA GLU A 400 4.19 -8.91 13.00
C GLU A 400 4.79 -10.22 13.56
N GLY A 401 6.11 -10.23 13.78
CA GLY A 401 6.87 -11.40 14.22
C GLY A 401 7.06 -12.48 13.14
N SER A 402 6.56 -12.25 11.91
CA SER A 402 6.71 -13.18 10.79
C SER A 402 7.81 -12.71 9.85
N ILE A 403 8.68 -13.64 9.44
CA ILE A 403 9.74 -13.38 8.47
C ILE A 403 9.21 -13.65 7.06
N ARG A 404 9.19 -12.60 6.24
CA ARG A 404 8.95 -12.66 4.80
C ARG A 404 10.27 -12.88 4.06
N ASP A 405 10.57 -14.14 3.75
CA ASP A 405 11.68 -14.52 2.87
C ASP A 405 11.22 -14.47 1.40
N VAL A 406 11.87 -13.64 0.59
CA VAL A 406 11.49 -13.38 -0.81
C VAL A 406 12.73 -13.24 -1.70
N TRP A 407 12.67 -13.84 -2.89
CA TRP A 407 13.61 -13.59 -3.98
C TRP A 407 13.07 -12.47 -4.86
N VAL A 408 13.83 -11.38 -4.95
CA VAL A 408 13.47 -10.17 -5.66
C VAL A 408 14.30 -10.08 -6.94
N PRO A 409 13.68 -10.24 -8.13
CA PRO A 409 14.36 -10.08 -9.40
C PRO A 409 14.82 -8.63 -9.60
N LEU A 410 16.05 -8.43 -10.07
CA LEU A 410 16.56 -7.10 -10.42
C LEU A 410 16.02 -6.65 -11.78
N GLU A 411 15.51 -5.43 -11.81
CA GLU A 411 15.05 -4.64 -12.95
C GLU A 411 16.21 -4.11 -13.79
N ASN A 412 15.94 -3.86 -15.07
CA ASN A 412 16.88 -3.28 -16.05
C ASN A 412 18.17 -4.09 -16.25
N VAL A 413 18.16 -5.38 -15.90
CA VAL A 413 19.27 -6.32 -16.10
C VAL A 413 18.76 -7.66 -16.64
N ASN A 414 19.60 -8.33 -17.43
CA ASN A 414 19.24 -9.60 -18.08
C ASN A 414 19.14 -10.77 -17.09
N SER A 415 19.89 -10.71 -15.99
CA SER A 415 19.89 -11.70 -14.92
C SER A 415 20.23 -11.05 -13.58
N GLY A 416 19.78 -11.65 -12.49
CA GLY A 416 20.05 -11.15 -11.15
C GLY A 416 18.81 -11.23 -10.26
N GLU A 417 18.95 -11.87 -9.12
CA GLU A 417 17.95 -11.94 -8.06
C GLU A 417 18.62 -11.67 -6.70
N LEU A 418 17.89 -11.02 -5.80
CA LEU A 418 18.31 -10.80 -4.42
C LEU A 418 17.37 -11.51 -3.46
N ARG A 419 17.92 -12.22 -2.49
CA ARG A 419 17.13 -12.79 -1.40
C ARG A 419 17.08 -11.82 -0.23
N LEU A 420 15.86 -11.43 0.15
CA LEU A 420 15.58 -10.57 1.28
C LEU A 420 14.72 -11.29 2.31
N GLN A 421 15.03 -11.09 3.59
CA GLN A 421 14.17 -11.49 4.70
C GLN A 421 13.67 -10.23 5.41
N ILE A 422 12.37 -10.02 5.40
CA ILE A 422 11.72 -8.81 5.92
C ILE A 422 10.81 -9.20 7.08
N GLU A 423 10.98 -8.58 8.24
CA GLU A 423 10.20 -8.87 9.44
C GLU A 423 9.71 -7.56 10.06
N ALA A 424 8.41 -7.47 10.37
CA ALA A 424 7.87 -6.38 11.16
C ALA A 424 7.84 -6.79 12.64
N VAL A 425 8.36 -5.96 13.53
CA VAL A 425 8.38 -6.20 14.98
C VAL A 425 7.73 -5.02 15.68
N ARG A 426 6.89 -5.27 16.70
CA ARG A 426 6.49 -4.22 17.65
C ARG A 426 7.74 -3.64 18.27
N ALA A 427 7.77 -2.32 18.38
CA ALA A 427 8.68 -1.65 19.30
C ALA A 427 8.19 -1.92 20.73
N ASP A 428 8.26 -3.18 21.17
CA ASP A 428 8.00 -3.50 22.57
C ASP A 428 9.10 -2.86 23.39
N GLY A 429 8.70 -1.89 24.23
CA GLY A 429 9.48 -1.49 25.38
C GLY A 429 9.59 -2.70 26.30
N CYS A 430 10.70 -3.43 26.22
CA CYS A 430 10.94 -4.55 27.10
C CYS A 430 12.16 -4.28 27.98
N ASP A 431 11.82 -3.94 29.22
CA ASP A 431 12.62 -4.15 30.41
C ASP A 431 13.18 -5.59 30.46
N GLY A 432 14.40 -5.73 30.98
CA GLY A 432 14.85 -6.98 31.60
C GLY A 432 15.69 -7.96 30.79
N SER A 433 16.91 -7.59 30.39
CA SER A 433 18.06 -8.48 30.64
C SER A 433 19.38 -7.71 30.73
N LYS A 434 20.12 -8.01 31.80
CA LYS A 434 21.21 -7.24 32.40
C LYS A 434 22.47 -7.19 31.53
N GLY A 435 22.96 -5.97 31.30
CA GLY A 435 24.29 -5.68 30.77
C GLY A 435 24.55 -4.17 30.82
N SER A 436 24.89 -3.68 32.00
CA SER A 436 25.07 -2.27 32.36
C SER A 436 26.11 -1.51 31.51
N THR A 437 25.68 -0.46 30.81
CA THR A 437 26.32 0.86 30.82
C THR A 437 25.26 1.93 30.52
N ALA A 438 25.30 3.03 31.28
CA ALA A 438 24.21 3.96 31.49
C ALA A 438 23.84 4.84 30.28
N GLY A 439 22.52 5.05 30.10
CA GLY A 439 21.92 6.29 29.58
C GLY A 439 21.66 6.39 28.08
N SER A 440 20.48 5.98 27.63
CA SER A 440 19.84 6.50 26.41
C SER A 440 18.33 6.49 26.64
N ASP A 441 17.84 7.55 27.28
CA ASP A 441 16.46 7.97 27.14
C ASP A 441 16.22 8.33 25.67
N ASN A 442 15.03 8.06 25.13
CA ASN A 442 14.58 8.34 23.74
C ASN A 442 14.68 9.84 23.34
N GLY A 443 15.89 10.39 23.30
CA GLY A 443 16.19 11.78 22.97
C GLY A 443 16.72 11.96 21.56
N TRP A 444 16.75 13.20 21.11
CA TRP A 444 17.32 13.65 19.85
C TRP A 444 18.28 14.80 20.12
N ILE A 445 19.40 14.83 19.40
CA ILE A 445 20.32 15.95 19.41
C ILE A 445 20.07 16.75 18.16
N GLU A 446 19.63 17.99 18.32
CA GLU A 446 19.58 18.98 17.25
C GLU A 446 20.88 19.80 17.30
N LEU A 447 21.68 19.75 16.25
CA LEU A 447 22.90 20.53 16.09
C LEU A 447 22.72 21.54 14.95
N VAL A 448 22.75 22.82 15.26
CA VAL A 448 22.82 23.92 14.28
C VAL A 448 24.26 24.36 14.13
N LEU A 449 24.81 24.20 12.93
CA LEU A 449 26.12 24.72 12.55
C LEU A 449 25.92 26.11 11.93
N ILE A 450 26.26 27.16 12.67
CA ILE A 450 25.98 28.54 12.29
C ILE A 450 27.09 29.06 11.39
N GLU A 451 28.28 29.21 11.94
CA GLU A 451 29.43 29.80 11.25
C GLU A 451 30.76 29.31 11.82
N ALA A 452 31.86 29.65 11.16
CA ALA A 452 33.21 29.56 11.72
C ALA A 452 33.98 30.84 11.41
N ARG A 453 35.03 31.11 12.18
CA ARG A 453 35.87 32.30 12.00
C ARG A 453 37.35 31.99 12.17
N ASP A 454 38.18 32.80 11.52
CA ASP A 454 39.66 32.74 11.58
C ASP A 454 40.21 31.34 11.23
N LEU A 455 39.58 30.64 10.27
CA LEU A 455 40.02 29.33 9.81
C LEU A 455 41.42 29.38 9.16
N VAL A 456 42.16 28.29 9.23
CA VAL A 456 43.46 28.17 8.55
C VAL A 456 43.27 28.12 7.04
N ALA A 457 43.99 28.97 6.31
CA ALA A 457 44.03 28.92 4.85
C ALA A 457 44.71 27.64 4.36
N ALA A 458 43.93 26.76 3.75
CA ALA A 458 44.40 25.54 3.08
C ALA A 458 44.90 25.80 1.64
N ASP A 459 44.46 26.88 0.98
CA ASP A 459 44.86 27.20 -0.39
C ASP A 459 46.07 28.13 -0.48
N LEU A 460 46.87 27.96 -1.55
CA LEU A 460 48.00 28.83 -1.94
C LEU A 460 47.65 30.32 -2.09
N ARG A 461 46.36 30.66 -2.24
CA ARG A 461 45.85 32.04 -2.35
C ARG A 461 45.42 32.65 -1.02
N GLY A 462 45.56 31.93 0.09
CA GLY A 462 45.20 32.41 1.42
C GLY A 462 43.73 32.27 1.79
N THR A 463 42.96 31.41 1.10
CA THR A 463 41.54 31.12 1.37
C THR A 463 41.31 29.61 1.59
N SER A 464 40.06 29.20 1.83
CA SER A 464 39.64 27.80 1.88
C SER A 464 38.21 27.67 1.36
N ASP A 465 37.82 26.45 1.01
CA ASP A 465 36.46 26.05 0.66
C ASP A 465 35.87 25.16 1.80
N PRO A 466 35.65 25.72 3.00
CA PRO A 466 35.36 24.94 4.20
C PRO A 466 33.96 24.29 4.20
N TYR A 467 33.92 23.04 4.65
CA TYR A 467 32.70 22.33 5.05
C TYR A 467 32.95 21.54 6.34
N VAL A 468 31.88 21.25 7.08
CA VAL A 468 31.94 20.51 8.35
C VAL A 468 31.40 19.10 8.12
N ARG A 469 32.17 18.10 8.50
CA ARG A 469 31.73 16.70 8.60
C ARG A 469 31.46 16.39 10.07
N VAL A 470 30.22 16.06 10.38
CA VAL A 470 29.76 15.68 11.70
C VAL A 470 29.75 14.16 11.80
N GLN A 471 30.38 13.62 12.84
CA GLN A 471 30.40 12.20 13.17
C GLN A 471 29.79 12.01 14.56
N TYR A 472 28.74 11.19 14.61
CA TYR A 472 28.03 10.86 15.83
C TYR A 472 27.83 9.34 15.87
N GLY A 473 28.63 8.64 16.68
CA GLY A 473 28.70 7.18 16.64
C GLY A 473 29.02 6.67 15.22
N ASN A 474 28.11 5.88 14.65
CA ASN A 474 28.23 5.35 13.28
C ASN A 474 27.66 6.29 12.19
N LEU A 475 26.97 7.37 12.58
CA LEU A 475 26.34 8.31 11.65
C LEU A 475 27.31 9.41 11.22
N LYS A 476 27.29 9.74 9.91
CA LYS A 476 28.14 10.78 9.32
C LYS A 476 27.29 11.71 8.46
N LYS A 477 27.25 12.99 8.80
CA LYS A 477 26.57 14.06 8.02
C LYS A 477 27.57 15.14 7.63
N ARG A 478 27.26 15.95 6.63
CA ARG A 478 28.12 17.08 6.21
C ARG A 478 27.33 18.34 5.88
N THR A 479 27.95 19.50 6.07
CA THR A 479 27.37 20.77 5.64
C THR A 479 27.60 21.04 4.15
N LYS A 480 26.93 22.07 3.63
CA LYS A 480 27.27 22.67 2.33
C LYS A 480 28.70 23.23 2.36
N VAL A 481 29.35 23.22 1.20
CA VAL A 481 30.66 23.85 1.01
C VAL A 481 30.45 25.35 0.82
N THR A 482 31.22 26.16 1.54
CA THR A 482 31.26 27.61 1.33
C THR A 482 32.59 27.96 0.67
N TYR A 483 32.56 28.67 -0.45
CA TYR A 483 33.75 28.87 -1.28
C TYR A 483 34.58 30.10 -0.88
N LYS A 484 35.91 29.98 -0.95
CA LYS A 484 36.92 31.03 -0.84
C LYS A 484 36.77 31.93 0.38
N THR A 485 36.58 31.34 1.55
CA THR A 485 36.42 32.08 2.80
C THR A 485 37.09 31.38 3.98
N LEU A 486 37.60 32.18 4.92
CA LEU A 486 38.06 31.72 6.23
C LEU A 486 37.03 31.99 7.34
N ASN A 487 35.91 32.62 6.98
CA ASN A 487 34.78 32.90 7.87
C ASN A 487 33.48 32.39 7.22
N PRO A 488 33.31 31.07 7.09
CA PRO A 488 32.12 30.51 6.45
C PRO A 488 30.88 30.63 7.34
N GLN A 489 29.74 30.86 6.71
CA GLN A 489 28.41 30.75 7.33
C GLN A 489 27.66 29.60 6.65
N TRP A 490 27.17 28.65 7.44
CA TRP A 490 26.41 27.49 6.94
C TRP A 490 24.93 27.58 7.30
N ASN A 491 24.62 28.02 8.53
CA ASN A 491 23.25 28.06 9.07
C ASN A 491 22.47 26.76 8.81
N GLN A 492 23.08 25.61 9.11
CA GLN A 492 22.55 24.30 8.78
C GLN A 492 22.27 23.45 10.02
N THR A 493 21.02 23.00 10.15
CA THR A 493 20.56 22.11 11.22
C THR A 493 20.76 20.64 10.84
N LEU A 494 21.29 19.84 11.76
CA LEU A 494 21.54 18.41 11.64
C LEU A 494 21.06 17.68 12.90
N ASP A 495 20.13 16.74 12.73
CA ASP A 495 19.58 15.97 13.86
C ASP A 495 20.17 14.57 13.98
N PHE A 496 20.35 14.09 15.20
CA PHE A 496 20.85 12.74 15.51
C PHE A 496 19.99 12.09 16.61
N PRO A 497 19.68 10.79 16.54
CA PRO A 497 19.10 10.08 17.67
C PRO A 497 20.14 10.00 18.80
N ASP A 498 19.76 10.35 20.03
CA ASP A 498 20.69 10.41 21.18
C ASP A 498 21.04 9.00 21.68
N ASP A 499 22.21 8.49 21.28
CA ASP A 499 22.78 7.19 21.69
C ASP A 499 23.91 7.34 22.72
N GLY A 500 24.16 8.57 23.21
CA GLY A 500 25.24 8.89 24.15
C GLY A 500 26.65 8.96 23.53
N SER A 501 26.81 8.71 22.22
CA SER A 501 28.10 8.75 21.52
C SER A 501 28.73 10.16 21.52
N PRO A 502 30.06 10.28 21.42
CA PRO A 502 30.70 11.60 21.24
C PRO A 502 30.29 12.24 19.91
N LEU A 503 30.02 13.54 19.94
CA LEU A 503 29.70 14.35 18.76
C LEU A 503 30.97 15.05 18.25
N GLU A 504 31.54 14.54 17.17
CA GLU A 504 32.80 15.02 16.60
C GLU A 504 32.54 15.85 15.34
N LEU A 505 33.13 17.05 15.28
CA LEU A 505 33.07 17.95 14.13
C LEU A 505 34.44 18.02 13.47
N HIS A 506 34.50 17.77 12.17
CA HIS A 506 35.72 17.91 11.36
C HIS A 506 35.52 18.97 10.30
N VAL A 507 36.24 20.08 10.41
CA VAL A 507 36.27 21.13 9.39
C VAL A 507 37.30 20.75 8.33
N LYS A 508 36.86 20.67 7.08
CA LYS A 508 37.69 20.21 5.96
C LYS A 508 37.58 21.17 4.80
N ASP A 509 38.65 21.19 4.02
CA ASP A 509 38.74 21.95 2.79
C ASP A 509 38.25 21.12 1.61
N HIS A 510 37.31 21.64 0.82
CA HIS A 510 36.85 20.98 -0.38
C HIS A 510 37.67 21.42 -1.59
N ASN A 511 38.69 20.64 -1.94
CA ASN A 511 39.54 20.92 -3.09
C ASN A 511 39.33 19.90 -4.22
N ALA A 512 39.21 20.37 -5.46
CA ALA A 512 38.86 19.54 -6.62
C ALA A 512 40.04 18.70 -7.16
N LEU A 513 41.28 18.96 -6.72
CA LEU A 513 42.51 18.43 -7.34
C LEU A 513 43.47 17.73 -6.37
N LEU A 514 43.24 17.76 -5.06
CA LEU A 514 44.10 17.14 -4.03
C LEU A 514 43.26 16.52 -2.89
N PRO A 515 43.80 15.55 -2.12
CA PRO A 515 43.13 15.01 -0.94
C PRO A 515 42.72 16.12 0.03
N THR A 516 41.48 16.09 0.54
CA THR A 516 40.94 17.15 1.39
C THR A 516 41.84 17.40 2.61
N SER A 517 42.45 18.59 2.68
CA SER A 517 43.23 19.02 3.83
C SER A 517 42.30 19.25 5.03
N SER A 518 42.69 18.73 6.19
CA SER A 518 41.95 18.94 7.44
C SER A 518 42.23 20.36 7.95
N ILE A 519 41.18 21.19 8.08
CA ILE A 519 41.26 22.57 8.59
C ILE A 519 41.12 22.60 10.12
N GLY A 520 40.70 21.49 10.73
CA GLY A 520 40.67 21.31 12.19
C GLY A 520 39.53 20.39 12.63
N ASN A 521 39.51 20.01 13.90
CA ASN A 521 38.44 19.20 14.46
C ASN A 521 38.10 19.61 15.89
N CYS A 522 36.88 19.36 16.35
CA CYS A 522 36.52 19.54 17.75
C CYS A 522 35.49 18.50 18.19
N VAL A 523 35.38 18.29 19.50
CA VAL A 523 34.38 17.41 20.11
C VAL A 523 33.41 18.28 20.88
N VAL A 524 32.12 18.07 20.68
CA VAL A 524 31.05 18.85 21.31
C VAL A 524 30.59 18.13 22.58
N GLU A 525 30.80 18.77 23.74
CA GLU A 525 30.29 18.29 25.02
C GLU A 525 28.80 18.63 25.17
N TYR A 526 27.92 17.71 24.74
CA TYR A 526 26.47 17.86 24.87
C TYR A 526 25.86 17.06 26.02
N GLN A 527 26.56 16.03 26.52
CA GLN A 527 26.09 15.11 27.57
C GLN A 527 25.77 15.81 28.90
N ARG A 528 26.36 16.99 29.14
CA ARG A 528 26.14 17.80 30.36
C ARG A 528 25.06 18.86 30.18
N LEU A 529 24.43 18.94 29.00
CA LEU A 529 23.40 19.93 28.72
C LEU A 529 22.05 19.48 29.27
N PRO A 530 21.29 20.39 29.91
CA PRO A 530 19.91 20.14 30.28
C PRO A 530 19.04 19.85 29.04
N THR A 531 18.09 18.93 29.19
CA THR A 531 17.16 18.52 28.13
C THR A 531 16.23 19.67 27.75
N ASN A 532 15.87 19.75 26.46
CA ASN A 532 15.04 20.78 25.82
C ASN A 532 15.56 22.21 25.94
N GLN A 533 16.82 22.38 26.38
CA GLN A 533 17.48 23.69 26.41
C GLN A 533 18.53 23.77 25.30
N MET A 534 18.47 24.86 24.53
CA MET A 534 19.46 25.17 23.49
C MET A 534 20.71 25.76 24.13
N SER A 535 21.88 25.27 23.74
CA SER A 535 23.18 25.82 24.13
C SER A 535 23.90 26.39 22.92
N ASP A 536 24.19 27.69 22.96
CA ASP A 536 24.93 28.43 21.93
C ASP A 536 26.40 28.58 22.36
N LYS A 537 27.35 28.11 21.56
CA LYS A 537 28.79 28.10 21.90
C LYS A 537 29.70 28.29 20.70
N TRP A 538 30.79 29.04 20.91
CA TRP A 538 31.98 29.03 20.08
C TRP A 538 32.98 28.00 20.61
N ILE A 539 33.47 27.11 19.76
CA ILE A 539 34.40 26.03 20.10
C ILE A 539 35.68 26.18 19.27
N PRO A 540 36.86 26.29 19.91
CA PRO A 540 38.13 26.34 19.19
C PRO A 540 38.46 25.01 18.52
N LEU A 541 38.98 25.06 17.29
CA LEU A 541 39.40 23.88 16.55
C LEU A 541 40.74 23.36 17.07
N GLN A 542 40.81 22.04 17.26
CA GLN A 542 42.01 21.33 17.68
C GLN A 542 42.92 21.00 16.49
N GLY A 543 44.21 20.89 16.76
CA GLY A 543 45.23 20.55 15.75
C GLY A 543 45.63 21.72 14.84
N VAL A 544 45.14 22.94 15.09
CA VAL A 544 45.41 24.13 14.28
C VAL A 544 45.77 25.35 15.11
N LYS A 545 46.45 26.32 14.49
CA LYS A 545 46.94 27.53 15.17
C LYS A 545 45.83 28.57 15.44
N ARG A 546 44.77 28.56 14.62
CA ARG A 546 43.66 29.50 14.60
C ARG A 546 42.42 28.82 14.02
N GLY A 547 41.23 29.29 14.41
CA GLY A 547 39.96 28.77 13.93
C GLY A 547 39.00 28.40 15.06
N GLU A 548 37.80 28.95 15.01
CA GLU A 548 36.71 28.61 15.94
C GLU A 548 35.43 28.34 15.15
N ILE A 549 34.58 27.44 15.66
CA ILE A 549 33.29 27.09 15.10
C ILE A 549 32.15 27.46 16.05
N HIS A 550 31.12 28.11 15.53
CA HIS A 550 29.91 28.52 16.24
C HIS A 550 28.79 27.51 16.00
N ILE A 551 28.29 26.96 17.10
CA ILE A 551 27.24 25.96 17.08
C ILE A 551 26.12 26.31 18.06
N GLN A 552 24.91 25.87 17.75
CA GLN A 552 23.86 25.67 18.74
C GLN A 552 23.53 24.20 18.84
N ILE A 553 23.39 23.70 20.06
CA ILE A 553 23.05 22.30 20.31
C ILE A 553 21.94 22.19 21.34
N THR A 554 20.93 21.38 21.02
CA THR A 554 19.78 21.12 21.87
C THR A 554 19.61 19.62 22.05
N ARG A 555 19.59 19.15 23.29
CA ARG A 555 19.23 17.76 23.62
C ARG A 555 17.72 17.69 23.81
N LYS A 556 16.97 17.39 22.75
CA LYS A 556 15.51 17.27 22.78
C LYS A 556 15.12 15.93 23.39
N VAL A 557 14.33 15.95 24.46
CA VAL A 557 13.68 14.75 25.00
C VAL A 557 12.17 15.00 24.93
N PRO A 558 11.36 14.06 24.40
CA PRO A 558 9.92 14.21 24.39
C PRO A 558 9.44 14.52 25.81
N GLU A 559 8.86 15.70 26.01
CA GLU A 559 8.19 15.98 27.27
C GLU A 559 6.97 15.06 27.33
N VAL A 560 7.07 13.99 28.13
CA VAL A 560 5.87 13.40 28.74
C VAL A 560 5.26 14.56 29.52
N GLN A 561 4.18 15.13 28.99
CA GLN A 561 3.47 16.21 29.65
C GLN A 561 3.15 15.76 31.07
N LYS A 562 3.82 16.38 32.04
CA LYS A 562 3.29 16.49 33.39
C LYS A 562 1.95 17.20 33.26
N ARG A 563 0.90 16.48 33.62
CA ARG A 563 -0.48 16.95 33.76
C ARG A 563 -0.55 18.39 34.28
N PRO A 564 -1.22 19.30 33.56
CA PRO A 564 -1.98 20.34 34.22
C PRO A 564 -3.21 19.70 34.85
N SER A 565 -3.23 19.66 36.19
CA SER A 565 -4.39 19.61 37.10
C SER A 565 -5.70 18.92 36.65
N LEU A 566 -5.91 17.74 37.23
CA LEU A 566 -7.12 17.19 37.87
C LEU A 566 -8.44 16.96 37.12
N ASP A 567 -8.71 17.49 35.94
CA ASP A 567 -10.00 17.23 35.27
C ASP A 567 -9.91 16.19 34.12
N SER A 568 -8.77 16.07 33.43
CA SER A 568 -8.63 15.14 32.29
C SER A 568 -8.35 13.68 32.66
N GLU A 569 -8.02 13.38 33.92
CA GLU A 569 -7.89 11.98 34.38
C GLU A 569 -9.22 11.34 34.70
N ALA A 570 -10.18 12.11 35.22
CA ALA A 570 -11.51 11.62 35.51
C ALA A 570 -12.21 11.12 34.24
N SER A 571 -11.87 11.70 33.08
CA SER A 571 -12.58 11.42 31.84
C SER A 571 -12.18 10.11 31.15
N VAL A 572 -10.88 9.78 31.20
CA VAL A 572 -10.31 8.53 30.67
C VAL A 572 -10.57 7.36 31.62
N ILE A 573 -10.59 7.61 32.93
CA ILE A 573 -10.92 6.57 33.93
C ILE A 573 -12.38 6.15 33.79
N LYS A 574 -13.32 7.10 33.61
CA LYS A 574 -14.74 6.78 33.40
C LYS A 574 -15.01 6.00 32.12
N SER A 575 -14.39 6.35 31.00
CA SER A 575 -14.57 5.61 29.74
C SER A 575 -14.05 4.17 29.83
N HIS A 576 -12.91 3.98 30.50
CA HIS A 576 -12.34 2.65 30.73
C HIS A 576 -13.16 1.83 31.75
N GLU A 577 -13.82 2.51 32.70
CA GLU A 577 -14.76 1.93 33.66
C GLU A 577 -16.04 1.45 32.97
N PHE A 578 -16.68 2.27 32.13
CA PHE A 578 -17.84 1.86 31.32
C PHE A 578 -17.51 0.68 30.41
N SER A 579 -16.38 0.72 29.70
CA SER A 579 -15.94 -0.39 28.84
C SER A 579 -15.69 -1.69 29.64
N SER A 580 -15.17 -1.57 30.86
CA SER A 580 -14.95 -2.73 31.74
C SER A 580 -16.26 -3.31 32.27
N GLN A 581 -17.21 -2.46 32.66
CA GLN A 581 -18.53 -2.85 33.16
C GLN A 581 -19.38 -3.48 32.05
N MET A 582 -19.37 -2.91 30.83
CA MET A 582 -20.02 -3.50 29.66
C MET A 582 -19.46 -4.89 29.35
N ARG A 583 -18.14 -5.07 29.43
CA ARG A 583 -17.49 -6.38 29.18
C ARG A 583 -17.86 -7.41 30.24
N GLU A 584 -17.96 -7.03 31.51
CA GLU A 584 -18.46 -7.93 32.56
C GLU A 584 -19.93 -8.27 32.38
N MET A 585 -20.75 -7.31 31.94
CA MET A 585 -22.16 -7.52 31.68
C MET A 585 -22.40 -8.46 30.50
N VAL A 586 -21.62 -8.33 29.42
CA VAL A 586 -21.67 -9.27 28.28
C VAL A 586 -21.29 -10.69 28.71
N LYS A 587 -20.32 -10.85 29.61
CA LYS A 587 -19.99 -12.16 30.20
C LYS A 587 -21.12 -12.71 31.07
N LYS A 588 -21.76 -11.86 31.88
CA LYS A 588 -22.95 -12.21 32.69
C LYS A 588 -24.09 -12.67 31.78
N PHE A 589 -24.34 -11.99 30.68
CA PHE A 589 -25.32 -12.40 29.65
C PHE A 589 -25.01 -13.77 29.05
N GLN A 590 -23.77 -13.98 28.63
CA GLN A 590 -23.35 -15.27 28.07
C GLN A 590 -23.57 -16.41 29.06
N SER A 591 -23.23 -16.21 30.35
CA SER A 591 -23.47 -17.22 31.39
C SER A 591 -24.95 -17.50 31.63
N LEU A 592 -25.80 -16.47 31.65
CA LEU A 592 -27.24 -16.63 31.90
C LEU A 592 -27.98 -17.27 30.71
N ILE A 593 -27.48 -17.09 29.49
CA ILE A 593 -27.95 -17.78 28.28
C ILE A 593 -27.62 -19.27 28.36
N GLU A 594 -26.42 -19.63 28.79
CA GLU A 594 -26.00 -21.03 28.97
C GLU A 594 -26.82 -21.73 30.05
N ASP A 595 -27.14 -21.04 31.15
CA ASP A 595 -27.93 -21.57 32.26
C ASP A 595 -29.46 -21.54 32.02
N ARG A 596 -29.92 -21.02 30.87
CA ARG A 596 -31.35 -20.84 30.51
C ARG A 596 -32.18 -20.08 31.55
N ASN A 597 -31.57 -19.13 32.26
CA ASN A 597 -32.24 -18.32 33.28
C ASN A 597 -32.85 -17.04 32.66
N LEU A 598 -34.11 -17.13 32.24
CA LEU A 598 -34.84 -16.03 31.57
C LEU A 598 -35.09 -14.81 32.48
N GLU A 599 -35.28 -15.02 33.78
CA GLU A 599 -35.54 -13.92 34.73
C GLU A 599 -34.25 -13.12 35.00
N GLY A 600 -33.12 -13.82 35.15
CA GLY A 600 -31.79 -13.19 35.26
C GLY A 600 -31.38 -12.41 34.01
N LEU A 601 -31.79 -12.87 32.81
CA LEU A 601 -31.54 -12.17 31.55
C LEU A 601 -32.33 -10.86 31.45
N SER A 602 -33.58 -10.85 31.92
CA SER A 602 -34.39 -9.63 31.93
C SER A 602 -33.80 -8.56 32.87
N THR A 603 -33.32 -8.96 34.04
CA THR A 603 -32.66 -8.02 34.97
C THR A 603 -31.34 -7.50 34.40
N ALA A 604 -30.55 -8.37 33.76
CA ALA A 604 -29.30 -7.95 33.11
C ALA A 604 -29.55 -7.00 31.91
N LEU A 605 -30.67 -7.12 31.20
CA LEU A 605 -31.03 -6.20 30.10
C LEU A 605 -31.35 -4.81 30.64
N SER A 606 -32.12 -4.71 31.73
CA SER A 606 -32.40 -3.41 32.36
C SER A 606 -31.17 -2.75 32.98
N GLU A 607 -30.22 -3.54 33.49
CA GLU A 607 -28.91 -3.04 33.95
C GLU A 607 -28.05 -2.52 32.79
N MET A 608 -28.18 -3.10 31.58
CA MET A 608 -27.44 -2.69 30.38
C MET A 608 -27.97 -1.38 29.81
N GLU A 609 -29.30 -1.25 29.74
CA GLU A 609 -29.99 -0.05 29.27
C GLU A 609 -29.63 1.17 30.16
N GLY A 610 -29.62 0.99 31.49
CA GLY A 610 -29.20 2.05 32.40
C GLY A 610 -27.71 2.43 32.31
N LEU A 611 -26.84 1.51 31.90
CA LEU A 611 -25.42 1.80 31.65
C LEU A 611 -25.22 2.55 30.33
N GLU A 612 -25.98 2.20 29.29
CA GLU A 612 -25.98 2.89 28.00
C GLU A 612 -26.44 4.34 28.16
N ASP A 613 -27.53 4.59 28.89
CA ASP A 613 -28.02 5.94 29.22
C ASP A 613 -26.93 6.77 29.93
N SER A 614 -26.23 6.16 30.90
CA SER A 614 -25.17 6.85 31.64
C SER A 614 -23.91 7.14 30.80
N GLN A 615 -23.64 6.32 29.79
CA GLN A 615 -22.56 6.54 28.84
C GLN A 615 -22.93 7.64 27.83
N GLU A 616 -24.19 7.70 27.40
CA GLU A 616 -24.69 8.72 26.48
C GLU A 616 -24.71 10.11 27.13
N ASP A 617 -25.21 10.23 28.37
CA ASP A 617 -25.16 11.47 29.16
C ASP A 617 -23.71 11.99 29.32
N TYR A 618 -22.77 11.07 29.53
CA TYR A 618 -21.36 11.40 29.67
C TYR A 618 -20.72 11.82 28.33
N MET A 619 -21.14 11.24 27.22
CA MET A 619 -20.70 11.63 25.88
C MET A 619 -21.18 13.05 25.52
N VAL A 620 -22.44 13.37 25.84
CA VAL A 620 -23.00 14.73 25.67
C VAL A 620 -22.23 15.76 26.48
N GLN A 621 -21.80 15.41 27.70
CA GLN A 621 -20.95 16.29 28.51
C GLN A 621 -19.60 16.58 27.82
N LEU A 622 -18.94 15.56 27.28
CA LEU A 622 -17.66 15.71 26.57
C LEU A 622 -17.78 16.56 25.30
N GLU A 623 -18.85 16.39 24.52
CA GLU A 623 -19.11 17.21 23.34
C GLU A 623 -19.30 18.68 23.70
N THR A 624 -19.97 18.95 24.81
CA THR A 624 -20.18 20.31 25.34
C THR A 624 -18.85 20.96 25.75
N GLU A 625 -17.96 20.19 26.41
CA GLU A 625 -16.62 20.65 26.77
C GLU A 625 -15.74 20.90 25.54
N GLN A 626 -15.81 20.03 24.52
CA GLN A 626 -15.10 20.21 23.26
C GLN A 626 -15.53 21.50 22.54
N MET A 627 -16.83 21.78 22.51
CA MET A 627 -17.37 23.01 21.92
C MET A 627 -16.83 24.27 22.64
N LEU A 628 -16.75 24.24 23.97
CA LEU A 628 -16.20 25.35 24.76
C LEU A 628 -14.71 25.57 24.48
N LEU A 629 -13.92 24.49 24.34
CA LEU A 629 -12.50 24.58 23.98
C LEU A 629 -12.29 25.14 22.57
N LEU A 630 -13.10 24.72 21.60
CA LEU A 630 -13.04 25.25 20.24
C LEU A 630 -13.37 26.75 20.19
N ASN A 631 -14.34 27.20 20.97
CA ASN A 631 -14.62 28.64 21.12
C ASN A 631 -13.45 29.39 21.76
N LYS A 632 -12.81 28.82 22.78
CA LYS A 632 -11.62 29.40 23.42
C LYS A 632 -10.44 29.53 22.43
N ILE A 633 -10.22 28.53 21.60
CA ILE A 633 -9.18 28.54 20.55
C ILE A 633 -9.47 29.63 19.53
N LYS A 634 -10.74 29.82 19.17
CA LYS A 634 -11.16 30.89 18.26
C LYS A 634 -10.92 32.28 18.85
N GLU A 635 -11.26 32.50 20.13
CA GLU A 635 -10.97 33.75 20.84
C GLU A 635 -9.46 34.05 20.90
N LEU A 636 -8.64 33.05 21.22
CA LEU A 636 -7.17 33.19 21.23
C LEU A 636 -6.60 33.48 19.84
N GLY A 637 -7.18 32.90 18.79
CA GLY A 637 -6.83 33.19 17.41
C GLY A 637 -7.13 34.64 17.01
N GLU A 638 -8.26 35.19 17.48
CA GLU A 638 -8.63 36.59 17.27
C GLU A 638 -7.72 37.55 18.06
N GLU A 639 -7.34 37.20 19.30
CA GLU A 639 -6.36 37.97 20.09
C GLU A 639 -4.96 38.01 19.43
N MET A 640 -4.50 36.88 18.89
CA MET A 640 -3.25 36.80 18.14
C MET A 640 -3.30 37.69 16.89
N PHE A 641 -4.41 37.70 16.16
CA PHE A 641 -4.59 38.55 14.98
C PHE A 641 -4.56 40.05 15.34
N ASN A 642 -5.21 40.44 16.43
CA ASN A 642 -5.26 41.82 16.90
C ASN A 642 -3.90 42.32 17.46
N SER A 643 -3.06 41.43 17.98
CA SER A 643 -1.71 41.79 18.46
C SER A 643 -0.73 42.13 17.32
N SER A 644 -0.92 41.55 16.13
CA SER A 644 -0.01 41.68 14.98
C SER A 644 -0.12 43.00 14.20
N THR A 645 -1.18 43.79 14.42
CA THR A 645 -1.45 45.04 13.68
C THR A 645 -0.94 46.32 14.36
N SER A 646 -0.23 46.23 15.50
CA SER A 646 0.19 47.41 16.28
C SER A 646 1.59 47.96 16.01
N MET A 647 2.39 47.36 15.11
CA MET A 647 3.77 47.80 14.82
C MET A 647 3.88 48.53 13.47
N THR A 648 3.25 49.70 13.35
CA THR A 648 3.64 50.71 12.35
C THR A 648 3.18 52.09 12.78
N ARG A 649 3.92 52.72 13.71
CA ARG A 649 3.84 54.16 13.93
C ARG A 649 5.26 54.74 13.95
N ARG A 650 5.61 55.45 12.87
CA ARG A 650 6.70 56.42 12.82
C ARG A 650 6.53 57.42 13.97
N PRO A 651 7.62 57.99 14.51
CA PRO A 651 7.59 59.38 14.96
C PRO A 651 8.32 60.25 13.95
N SER A 652 7.59 61.26 13.49
CA SER A 652 8.07 62.45 12.79
C SER A 652 8.52 63.50 13.80
N VAL A 653 9.68 64.11 13.52
CA VAL A 653 10.03 65.54 13.65
C VAL A 653 10.19 66.12 15.05
N SER A 654 11.42 66.56 15.36
CA SER A 654 11.78 67.97 15.63
C SER A 654 13.29 68.12 15.78
#